data_AF-A0AAU9N1Y7-F1
#
_entry.id   AF-A0AAU9N1Y7-F1
#
_cell.length_a   1.000
_cell.length_b   1.000
_cell.length_c   1.000
_cell.angle_alpha   90.00
_cell.angle_beta   90.00
_cell.angle_gamma   90.00
#
_symmetry.space_group_name_H-M   'P 1'
#
loop_
_entity.id
_entity.type
_entity.pdbx_description
1 polymer ?
#
loop_
_entity_poly.entity_id
_entity_poly.type
_entity_poly.pdbx_seq_one_letter_code
_entity_poly.pdbx_strand_id
1 'polypeptide(L)'
;MFLVETRVSVGLPSSGLTAIDQHFYGSSIYSMSNELKKIGVVVDFEHAIKRFTQYFEFNAKLSSIKKEHVLSFLKCYRQLKKLKLEIPEDLNNCVRKEKWLRTRLDDYCRSPTECILFSADWEQITPICSPLPFIDDLYVSEIHEYHEELNKFGVVTDFKNCAEFLAHGLVLPQDSSTLTPEILYTLLQSVKELKGKDTILGKFREKLSQKNWLKTRFGYKRPDECLLFSSDWNPFLKCNDGPFIDEGFYGSTIASYKHELSLLGVITNVANKEGCQLIVNHIECHSNSETISRIYHYLSTFKWEPVDQVNTRIWIPRGTTNNNREWVMHQHCVLHDKNNLFGEQLNILENSKYDKETLDMFANTLNVKLHPLVEDYCKLWKTWETSRRQITLHESCAFWEFVVQNWYPETEETFSNNLLKIPVLDPNSNGIFLFDKHDLFVADDLFLTDLFLRSCCCSRPIFAWFPQPSVKSLITRTKFVDIYTKLGLRRLSQSAQKNIIFDTDHDAGSKPLNLKEKIIKKGLLKLILAFLADPNLKLDLCKRHEAVTRVLALEAFESPEKMKVRYRLTFSSGDVVDVEPRRMIRWDKQHSKLYMQKKIDSDHKYAIEYASHFAEEIAEGVLLEKEQLVQDLSLWRIKTSFLLHSPLQRGRGGGIILPLFPIHTSYQVPSVQDPSFKSGNNENHKSDVYGGMTSFWG
;
A
#
# COMPACT_ATOMS: atom_id res chain seq x y z
N MET A 1 28.34 48.88 -73.82
CA MET A 1 29.22 49.96 -73.34
C MET A 1 29.98 49.61 -72.03
N PHE A 2 29.48 48.77 -71.13
CA PHE A 2 30.21 48.42 -69.87
C PHE A 2 31.11 47.17 -69.92
N LEU A 3 30.88 46.22 -70.85
CA LEU A 3 31.68 44.99 -70.93
C LEU A 3 33.09 45.18 -71.53
N VAL A 4 33.44 46.40 -71.94
CA VAL A 4 34.73 46.68 -72.59
C VAL A 4 35.49 47.87 -71.98
N GLU A 5 34.82 48.82 -71.32
CA GLU A 5 35.51 49.94 -70.64
C GLU A 5 36.13 49.53 -69.30
N THR A 6 35.56 48.54 -68.63
CA THR A 6 36.25 47.84 -67.56
C THR A 6 37.14 46.80 -68.25
N ARG A 7 38.45 46.76 -67.96
CA ARG A 7 39.35 45.63 -68.26
C ARG A 7 38.95 44.35 -67.50
N VAL A 8 37.66 44.06 -67.53
CA VAL A 8 37.02 42.85 -67.10
C VAL A 8 36.71 42.15 -68.40
N SER A 9 37.67 41.35 -68.86
CA SER A 9 37.32 40.18 -69.63
C SER A 9 36.38 39.36 -68.76
N VAL A 10 35.07 39.59 -68.91
CA VAL A 10 34.12 38.57 -68.50
C VAL A 10 34.43 37.43 -69.44
N GLY A 11 35.13 36.41 -68.94
CA GLY A 11 35.18 35.10 -69.57
C GLY A 11 33.76 34.52 -69.58
N LEU A 12 32.88 35.10 -70.38
CA LEU A 12 31.65 34.45 -70.78
C LEU A 12 32.07 33.36 -71.77
N PRO A 13 31.58 32.13 -71.61
CA PRO A 13 31.86 31.05 -72.52
C PRO A 13 31.46 31.48 -73.93
N SER A 14 32.27 31.07 -74.89
CA SER A 14 32.21 31.38 -76.32
C SER A 14 30.95 30.89 -77.06
N SER A 15 29.80 30.76 -76.41
CA SER A 15 28.60 30.15 -77.02
C SER A 15 27.23 30.78 -76.68
N GLY A 16 27.14 32.00 -76.14
CA GLY A 16 25.81 32.58 -75.84
C GLY A 16 25.63 34.10 -75.91
N LEU A 17 26.59 34.87 -75.39
CA LEU A 17 26.58 36.33 -75.47
C LEU A 17 27.85 36.77 -76.20
N THR A 18 27.72 37.05 -77.50
CA THR A 18 28.81 37.57 -78.30
C THR A 18 28.97 39.06 -78.03
N ALA A 19 30.12 39.43 -77.48
CA ALA A 19 30.52 40.83 -77.40
C ALA A 19 30.98 41.30 -78.79
N ILE A 20 30.71 42.57 -79.11
CA ILE A 20 31.28 43.19 -80.30
C ILE A 20 32.79 43.25 -80.14
N ASP A 21 33.52 42.71 -81.12
CA ASP A 21 34.96 42.73 -81.15
C ASP A 21 35.48 44.15 -81.42
N GLN A 22 35.87 44.85 -80.36
CA GLN A 22 36.44 46.19 -80.48
C GLN A 22 37.73 46.21 -81.31
N HIS A 23 38.55 45.15 -81.24
CA HIS A 23 39.81 45.11 -81.98
C HIS A 23 39.57 45.02 -83.48
N PHE A 24 38.51 44.33 -83.88
CA PHE A 24 38.11 44.23 -85.28
C PHE A 24 37.37 45.49 -85.79
N TYR A 25 36.40 46.00 -85.03
CA TYR A 25 35.53 47.09 -85.48
C TYR A 25 36.05 48.51 -85.16
N GLY A 26 37.09 48.63 -84.33
CA GLY A 26 37.64 49.91 -83.88
C GLY A 26 36.75 50.64 -82.87
N SER A 27 37.29 51.68 -82.23
CA SER A 27 36.58 52.45 -81.18
C SER A 27 35.41 53.28 -81.71
N SER A 28 35.34 53.53 -83.01
CA SER A 28 34.26 54.28 -83.66
C SER A 28 32.90 53.59 -83.55
N ILE A 29 32.85 52.26 -83.38
CA ILE A 29 31.60 51.52 -83.25
C ILE A 29 30.76 51.95 -82.03
N TYR A 30 31.41 52.48 -80.99
CA TYR A 30 30.72 52.98 -79.80
C TYR A 30 29.97 54.29 -80.04
N SER A 31 30.36 55.07 -81.05
CA SER A 31 29.64 56.28 -81.45
C SER A 31 28.29 55.97 -82.11
N MET A 32 28.06 54.71 -82.52
CA MET A 32 26.87 54.24 -83.23
C MET A 32 25.88 53.50 -82.31
N SER A 33 25.86 53.80 -81.01
CA SER A 33 25.08 53.05 -80.02
C SER A 33 23.57 53.02 -80.31
N ASN A 34 23.02 54.09 -80.88
CA ASN A 34 21.61 54.19 -81.24
C ASN A 34 21.26 53.31 -82.46
N GLU A 35 22.14 53.29 -83.45
CA GLU A 35 22.03 52.46 -84.65
C GLU A 35 22.16 50.99 -84.30
N LEU A 36 23.15 50.65 -83.46
CA LEU A 36 23.35 49.32 -82.90
C LEU A 36 22.11 48.86 -82.13
N LYS A 37 21.51 49.74 -81.30
CA LYS A 37 20.26 49.42 -80.60
C LYS A 37 19.09 49.13 -81.55
N LYS A 38 18.97 49.87 -82.66
CA LYS A 38 17.92 49.67 -83.68
C LYS A 38 18.05 48.34 -84.43
N ILE A 39 19.27 47.84 -84.63
CA ILE A 39 19.52 46.53 -85.26
C ILE A 39 19.48 45.37 -84.25
N GLY A 40 19.09 45.64 -82.99
CA GLY A 40 18.91 44.62 -81.96
C GLY A 40 20.17 44.29 -81.15
N VAL A 41 21.26 45.06 -81.29
CA VAL A 41 22.45 44.92 -80.45
C VAL A 41 22.17 45.53 -79.08
N VAL A 42 22.53 44.78 -78.04
CA VAL A 42 22.39 45.22 -76.66
C VAL A 42 23.54 46.17 -76.30
N VAL A 43 23.23 47.46 -76.20
CA VAL A 43 24.22 48.52 -75.95
C VAL A 43 24.26 49.03 -74.51
N ASP A 44 23.15 48.87 -73.76
CA ASP A 44 22.99 49.32 -72.38
C ASP A 44 23.05 48.17 -71.36
N PHE A 45 23.35 48.52 -70.10
CA PHE A 45 23.62 47.58 -69.02
C PHE A 45 22.38 46.80 -68.57
N GLU A 46 21.23 47.47 -68.50
CA GLU A 46 19.98 46.87 -68.06
C GLU A 46 19.51 45.77 -69.01
N HIS A 47 19.52 46.03 -70.32
CA HIS A 47 19.16 45.03 -71.32
C HIS A 47 20.22 43.91 -71.39
N ALA A 48 21.49 44.21 -71.11
CA ALA A 48 22.56 43.21 -71.05
C ALA A 48 22.34 42.24 -69.89
N ILE A 49 22.01 42.75 -68.69
CA ILE A 49 21.69 41.90 -67.54
C ILE A 49 20.43 41.09 -67.79
N LYS A 50 19.38 41.69 -68.36
CA LYS A 50 18.14 40.95 -68.67
C LYS A 50 18.40 39.77 -69.60
N ARG A 51 19.20 39.99 -70.65
CA ARG A 51 19.56 38.93 -71.61
C ARG A 51 20.49 37.89 -71.00
N PHE A 52 21.42 38.30 -70.13
CA PHE A 52 22.22 37.38 -69.34
C PHE A 52 21.35 36.54 -68.39
N THR A 53 20.37 37.13 -67.72
CA THR A 53 19.46 36.44 -66.79
C THR A 53 18.70 35.33 -67.52
N GLN A 54 18.12 35.64 -68.68
CA GLN A 54 17.43 34.65 -69.53
C GLN A 54 18.37 33.53 -70.00
N TYR A 55 19.59 33.90 -70.40
CA TYR A 55 20.60 32.92 -70.82
C TYR A 55 21.05 32.02 -69.66
N PHE A 56 21.26 32.61 -68.48
CA PHE A 56 21.63 31.89 -67.26
C PHE A 56 20.55 30.89 -66.87
N GLU A 57 19.29 31.32 -66.84
CA GLU A 57 18.13 30.47 -66.57
C GLU A 57 18.03 29.30 -67.56
N PHE A 58 18.20 29.56 -68.85
CA PHE A 58 18.18 28.52 -69.88
C PHE A 58 19.30 27.49 -69.69
N ASN A 59 20.52 27.92 -69.39
CA ASN A 59 21.65 27.02 -69.18
C ASN A 59 21.57 26.27 -67.84
N ALA A 60 21.00 26.88 -66.80
CA ALA A 60 20.73 26.19 -65.54
C ALA A 60 19.72 25.05 -65.73
N LYS A 61 18.64 25.28 -66.48
CA LYS A 61 17.64 24.25 -66.81
C LYS A 61 18.20 23.09 -67.65
N LEU A 62 19.21 23.35 -68.48
CA LEU A 62 19.91 22.34 -69.26
C LEU A 62 21.06 21.66 -68.52
N SER A 63 21.34 22.04 -67.26
CA SER A 63 22.49 21.57 -66.48
C SER A 63 23.84 21.78 -67.21
N SER A 64 23.93 22.79 -68.08
CA SER A 64 25.11 23.07 -68.93
C SER A 64 26.12 24.02 -68.27
N ILE A 65 25.82 24.48 -67.05
CA ILE A 65 26.71 25.36 -66.28
C ILE A 65 27.88 24.54 -65.72
N LYS A 66 29.07 24.75 -66.28
CA LYS A 66 30.33 24.14 -65.83
C LYS A 66 30.99 24.98 -64.73
N LYS A 67 31.95 24.38 -64.02
CA LYS A 67 32.78 25.03 -63.00
C LYS A 67 33.32 26.40 -63.46
N GLU A 68 33.88 26.46 -64.66
CA GLU A 68 34.48 27.68 -65.23
C GLU A 68 33.46 28.81 -65.37
N HIS A 69 32.21 28.47 -65.68
CA HIS A 69 31.12 29.43 -65.84
C HIS A 69 30.71 30.01 -64.48
N VAL A 70 30.66 29.16 -63.44
CA VAL A 70 30.37 29.54 -62.06
C VAL A 70 31.40 30.54 -61.52
N LEU A 71 32.69 30.21 -61.64
CA LEU A 71 33.76 31.06 -61.14
C LEU A 71 33.85 32.39 -61.89
N SER A 72 33.65 32.35 -63.21
CA SER A 72 33.61 33.57 -64.04
C SER A 72 32.43 34.46 -63.68
N PHE A 73 31.26 33.86 -63.39
CA PHE A 73 30.09 34.60 -62.90
C PHE A 73 30.36 35.26 -61.54
N LEU A 74 30.88 34.52 -60.56
CA LEU A 74 31.19 35.06 -59.22
C LEU A 74 32.24 36.20 -59.29
N LYS A 75 33.27 36.03 -60.12
CA LYS A 75 34.29 37.06 -60.40
C LYS A 75 33.68 38.32 -61.01
N CYS A 76 32.81 38.15 -62.00
CA CYS A 76 32.09 39.25 -62.64
C CYS A 76 31.19 39.96 -61.62
N TYR A 77 30.41 39.21 -60.84
CA TYR A 77 29.52 39.75 -59.81
C TYR A 77 30.27 40.60 -58.77
N ARG A 78 31.43 40.11 -58.30
CA ARG A 78 32.33 40.87 -57.42
C ARG A 78 32.78 42.20 -58.02
N GLN A 79 33.14 42.19 -59.30
CA GLN A 79 33.59 43.41 -59.99
C GLN A 79 32.44 44.39 -60.20
N LEU A 80 31.24 43.91 -60.54
CA LEU A 80 30.04 44.73 -60.62
C LEU A 80 29.70 45.38 -59.26
N LYS A 81 29.83 44.63 -58.16
CA LYS A 81 29.67 45.16 -56.79
C LYS A 81 30.72 46.23 -56.46
N LYS A 82 31.99 46.04 -56.84
CA LYS A 82 33.07 47.04 -56.66
C LYS A 82 32.80 48.34 -57.44
N LEU A 83 32.18 48.23 -58.61
CA LEU A 83 31.79 49.37 -59.44
C LEU A 83 30.50 50.06 -58.97
N LYS A 84 29.89 49.59 -57.87
CA LYS A 84 28.63 50.11 -57.29
C LYS A 84 27.47 50.16 -58.29
N LEU A 85 27.44 49.23 -59.24
CA LEU A 85 26.34 49.11 -60.19
C LEU A 85 25.15 48.44 -59.51
N GLU A 86 23.95 48.97 -59.72
CA GLU A 86 22.71 48.36 -59.25
C GLU A 86 22.45 47.08 -60.05
N ILE A 87 22.47 45.95 -59.35
CA ILE A 87 22.19 44.65 -59.95
C ILE A 87 20.67 44.42 -59.85
N PRO A 88 19.95 44.25 -60.97
CA PRO A 88 18.52 43.97 -60.99
C PRO A 88 18.13 42.81 -60.08
N GLU A 89 17.04 42.98 -59.33
CA GLU A 89 16.53 41.96 -58.41
C GLU A 89 16.11 40.67 -59.12
N ASP A 90 15.70 40.78 -60.39
CA ASP A 90 15.40 39.63 -61.27
C ASP A 90 16.59 38.67 -61.41
N LEU A 91 17.81 39.20 -61.56
CA LEU A 91 19.01 38.37 -61.63
C LEU A 91 19.29 37.70 -60.29
N ASN A 92 19.20 38.43 -59.17
CA ASN A 92 19.42 37.85 -57.84
C ASN A 92 18.39 36.74 -57.56
N ASN A 93 17.13 36.94 -57.92
CA ASN A 93 16.07 35.95 -57.75
C ASN A 93 16.27 34.72 -58.65
N CYS A 94 16.68 34.92 -59.91
CA CYS A 94 17.02 33.84 -60.82
C CYS A 94 18.18 33.00 -60.25
N VAL A 95 19.27 33.65 -59.84
CA VAL A 95 20.46 32.97 -59.31
C VAL A 95 20.15 32.22 -58.02
N ARG A 96 19.30 32.76 -57.15
CA ARG A 96 18.86 32.11 -55.90
C ARG A 96 18.03 30.85 -56.13
N LYS A 97 17.19 30.83 -57.17
CA LYS A 97 16.22 29.76 -57.42
C LYS A 97 16.75 28.66 -58.33
N GLU A 98 17.52 29.04 -59.34
CA GLU A 98 17.99 28.11 -60.36
C GLU A 98 19.07 27.17 -59.83
N LYS A 99 19.17 25.99 -60.44
CA LYS A 99 20.07 24.92 -60.03
C LYS A 99 21.39 24.97 -60.78
N TRP A 100 22.43 25.54 -60.17
CA TRP A 100 23.72 25.75 -60.85
C TRP A 100 24.97 25.46 -60.02
N LEU A 101 24.83 25.20 -58.71
CA LEU A 101 25.95 24.79 -57.85
C LEU A 101 26.01 23.27 -57.74
N ARG A 102 27.20 22.67 -57.93
CA ARG A 102 27.39 21.24 -57.68
C ARG A 102 27.73 20.99 -56.22
N THR A 103 27.21 19.90 -55.68
CA THR A 103 27.46 19.48 -54.30
C THR A 103 28.09 18.10 -54.25
N ARG A 104 28.70 17.74 -53.12
CA ARG A 104 29.31 16.41 -52.89
C ARG A 104 28.27 15.27 -52.79
N LEU A 105 26.97 15.57 -52.73
CA LEU A 105 25.92 14.57 -52.53
C LEU A 105 25.47 13.87 -53.81
N ASP A 106 25.42 14.62 -54.90
CA ASP A 106 24.84 14.20 -56.14
C ASP A 106 25.54 14.84 -57.34
N ASP A 107 25.51 14.15 -58.48
CA ASP A 107 26.02 14.67 -59.76
C ASP A 107 25.14 15.82 -60.34
N TYR A 108 24.08 16.20 -59.63
CA TYR A 108 23.12 17.23 -60.06
C TYR A 108 23.45 18.59 -59.45
N CYS A 109 23.18 19.66 -60.22
CA CYS A 109 23.27 21.00 -59.68
C CYS A 109 22.08 21.28 -58.73
N ARG A 110 22.33 22.05 -57.67
CA ARG A 110 21.37 22.49 -56.67
C ARG A 110 21.25 24.02 -56.67
N SER A 111 20.16 24.49 -56.09
CA SER A 111 19.97 25.92 -55.87
C SER A 111 20.91 26.39 -54.75
N PRO A 112 21.40 27.63 -54.79
CA PRO A 112 22.25 28.16 -53.71
C PRO A 112 21.65 28.02 -52.31
N THR A 113 20.33 28.15 -52.16
CA THR A 113 19.63 27.98 -50.87
C THR A 113 19.69 26.56 -50.30
N GLU A 114 20.04 25.58 -51.11
CA GLU A 114 20.18 24.17 -50.72
C GLU A 114 21.65 23.76 -50.55
N CYS A 115 22.59 24.70 -50.65
CA CYS A 115 24.03 24.43 -50.62
C CYS A 115 24.68 24.96 -49.34
N ILE A 116 25.72 24.25 -48.89
CA ILE A 116 26.55 24.64 -47.75
C ILE A 116 27.98 24.87 -48.23
N LEU A 117 28.58 25.99 -47.85
CA LEU A 117 30.01 26.19 -48.00
C LEU A 117 30.72 25.51 -46.83
N PHE A 118 31.55 24.51 -47.12
CA PHE A 118 32.25 23.74 -46.08
C PHE A 118 33.16 24.65 -45.24
N SER A 119 33.15 24.47 -43.92
CA SER A 119 34.12 25.02 -42.99
C SER A 119 34.50 23.93 -41.98
N ALA A 120 35.63 24.09 -41.29
CA ALA A 120 36.10 23.10 -40.32
C ALA A 120 35.09 22.85 -39.18
N ASP A 121 34.23 23.83 -38.87
CA ASP A 121 33.18 23.69 -37.84
C ASP A 121 32.15 22.60 -38.19
N TRP A 122 31.94 22.33 -39.49
CA TRP A 122 31.00 21.31 -39.94
C TRP A 122 31.50 19.87 -39.70
N GLU A 123 32.80 19.67 -39.51
CA GLU A 123 33.36 18.35 -39.22
C GLU A 123 32.76 17.75 -37.94
N GLN A 124 32.44 18.60 -36.96
CA GLN A 124 31.89 18.21 -35.65
C GLN A 124 30.52 17.54 -35.75
N ILE A 125 29.69 17.91 -36.74
CA ILE A 125 28.33 17.38 -36.91
C ILE A 125 28.23 16.26 -37.94
N THR A 126 29.32 15.99 -38.67
CA THR A 126 29.40 14.88 -39.64
C THR A 126 28.97 13.53 -39.05
N PRO A 127 29.29 13.19 -37.78
CA PRO A 127 28.86 11.91 -37.19
C PRO A 127 27.35 11.77 -36.96
N ILE A 128 26.63 12.89 -36.86
CA ILE A 128 25.20 12.94 -36.48
C ILE A 128 24.28 13.38 -37.62
N CYS A 129 24.83 13.63 -38.81
CA CYS A 129 24.07 14.12 -39.94
C CYS A 129 24.27 13.20 -41.14
N SER A 130 23.20 12.95 -41.88
CA SER A 130 23.31 12.42 -43.23
C SER A 130 24.24 13.30 -44.05
N PRO A 131 24.89 12.77 -45.11
CA PRO A 131 25.71 13.56 -46.00
C PRO A 131 25.03 14.91 -46.32
N LEU A 132 25.72 16.01 -46.02
CA LEU A 132 25.24 17.37 -46.20
C LEU A 132 25.61 17.90 -47.59
N PRO A 133 24.82 18.83 -48.17
CA PRO A 133 25.04 19.38 -49.52
C PRO A 133 26.20 20.37 -49.57
N PHE A 134 27.40 19.92 -49.19
CA PHE A 134 28.61 20.71 -49.31
C PHE A 134 28.93 20.96 -50.78
N ILE A 135 29.32 22.19 -51.12
CA ILE A 135 29.81 22.53 -52.46
C ILE A 135 30.97 21.59 -52.83
N ASP A 136 30.92 21.08 -54.07
CA ASP A 136 31.81 20.05 -54.62
C ASP A 136 33.30 20.42 -54.48
N ASP A 137 34.13 19.39 -54.25
CA ASP A 137 35.57 19.53 -54.12
C ASP A 137 36.26 20.05 -55.38
N LEU A 138 35.61 19.92 -56.53
CA LEU A 138 36.10 20.51 -57.78
C LEU A 138 36.26 22.03 -57.71
N TYR A 139 35.64 22.71 -56.74
CA TYR A 139 35.73 24.16 -56.53
C TYR A 139 36.81 24.61 -55.51
N VAL A 140 37.46 23.67 -54.81
CA VAL A 140 37.98 23.75 -53.42
C VAL A 140 38.89 24.90 -53.00
N SER A 141 39.54 25.62 -53.89
CA SER A 141 40.36 26.78 -53.46
C SER A 141 39.70 28.11 -53.83
N GLU A 142 39.21 28.22 -55.05
CA GLU A 142 38.77 29.50 -55.63
C GLU A 142 37.39 29.92 -55.12
N ILE A 143 36.52 28.97 -54.77
CA ILE A 143 35.14 29.30 -54.38
C ILE A 143 35.03 29.89 -52.98
N HIS A 144 35.94 29.54 -52.07
CA HIS A 144 35.99 30.10 -50.72
C HIS A 144 36.33 31.58 -50.73
N GLU A 145 37.02 32.08 -51.76
CA GLU A 145 37.22 33.52 -51.91
C GLU A 145 35.90 34.26 -52.04
N TYR A 146 34.85 33.64 -52.61
CA TYR A 146 33.54 34.23 -52.91
C TYR A 146 32.49 34.09 -51.79
N HIS A 147 32.93 33.99 -50.54
CA HIS A 147 32.08 33.82 -49.36
C HIS A 147 30.92 34.83 -49.28
N GLU A 148 31.20 36.14 -49.43
CA GLU A 148 30.15 37.17 -49.35
C GLU A 148 29.12 37.06 -50.47
N GLU A 149 29.57 36.75 -51.69
CA GLU A 149 28.70 36.59 -52.85
C GLU A 149 27.78 35.38 -52.69
N LEU A 150 28.34 34.24 -52.25
CA LEU A 150 27.60 33.00 -52.02
C LEU A 150 26.57 33.16 -50.91
N ASN A 151 26.95 33.78 -49.79
CA ASN A 151 26.02 34.09 -48.70
C ASN A 151 24.86 34.98 -49.19
N LYS A 152 25.15 35.98 -50.03
CA LYS A 152 24.10 36.83 -50.64
C LYS A 152 23.14 36.03 -51.54
N PHE A 153 23.61 34.99 -52.22
CA PHE A 153 22.76 34.10 -53.00
C PHE A 153 22.04 33.03 -52.16
N GLY A 154 22.24 32.99 -50.84
CA GLY A 154 21.54 32.08 -49.94
C GLY A 154 22.28 30.78 -49.65
N VAL A 155 23.54 30.64 -50.08
CA VAL A 155 24.40 29.53 -49.61
C VAL A 155 24.64 29.72 -48.12
N VAL A 156 24.46 28.65 -47.34
CA VAL A 156 24.80 28.68 -45.92
C VAL A 156 26.31 28.63 -45.78
N THR A 157 26.88 29.76 -45.37
CA THR A 157 28.34 29.89 -45.15
C THR A 157 28.71 29.86 -43.67
N ASP A 158 27.85 30.39 -42.81
CA ASP A 158 28.07 30.40 -41.36
C ASP A 158 27.40 29.20 -40.69
N PHE A 159 28.16 28.53 -39.81
CA PHE A 159 27.65 27.41 -39.00
C PHE A 159 26.44 27.80 -38.14
N LYS A 160 26.31 29.09 -37.76
CA LYS A 160 25.15 29.63 -37.01
C LYS A 160 23.82 29.55 -37.77
N ASN A 161 23.83 29.21 -39.05
CA ASN A 161 22.62 29.04 -39.86
C ASN A 161 22.40 27.56 -40.23
N CYS A 162 23.07 26.62 -39.55
CA CYS A 162 23.00 25.18 -39.86
C CYS A 162 21.72 24.49 -39.40
N ALA A 163 20.92 25.12 -38.54
CA ALA A 163 19.84 24.45 -37.82
C ALA A 163 18.78 23.77 -38.72
N GLU A 164 18.43 24.36 -39.86
CA GLU A 164 17.49 23.74 -40.82
C GLU A 164 18.07 22.49 -41.47
N PHE A 165 19.32 22.56 -41.94
CA PHE A 165 20.00 21.41 -42.55
C PHE A 165 20.18 20.28 -41.54
N LEU A 166 20.56 20.60 -40.30
CA LEU A 166 20.62 19.65 -39.21
C LEU A 166 19.26 19.01 -38.93
N ALA A 167 18.18 19.80 -38.87
CA ALA A 167 16.84 19.25 -38.64
C ALA A 167 16.40 18.24 -39.70
N HIS A 168 16.69 18.54 -40.97
CA HIS A 168 16.38 17.66 -42.08
C HIS A 168 17.30 16.43 -42.14
N GLY A 169 18.60 16.61 -41.93
CA GLY A 169 19.62 15.58 -42.08
C GLY A 169 19.97 14.79 -40.81
N LEU A 170 19.39 15.10 -39.64
CA LEU A 170 19.76 14.43 -38.39
C LEU A 170 19.61 12.90 -38.50
N VAL A 171 20.72 12.19 -38.28
CA VAL A 171 20.82 10.75 -38.13
C VAL A 171 21.69 10.48 -36.91
N LEU A 172 21.06 10.21 -35.77
CA LEU A 172 21.80 9.87 -34.55
C LEU A 172 22.54 8.52 -34.73
N PRO A 173 23.81 8.42 -34.30
CA PRO A 173 24.59 7.19 -34.38
C PRO A 173 23.93 6.05 -33.60
N GLN A 174 24.31 4.80 -33.91
CA GLN A 174 23.88 3.66 -33.10
C GLN A 174 24.56 3.66 -31.73
N ASP A 175 25.84 4.04 -31.69
CA ASP A 175 26.60 4.16 -30.45
C ASP A 175 26.63 5.61 -29.98
N SER A 176 25.90 5.89 -28.91
CA SER A 176 25.79 7.22 -28.29
C SER A 176 27.07 7.67 -27.60
N SER A 177 28.05 6.77 -27.37
CA SER A 177 29.34 7.13 -26.79
C SER A 177 30.19 8.04 -27.69
N THR A 178 29.89 8.05 -28.99
CA THR A 178 30.52 8.92 -30.00
C THR A 178 30.09 10.39 -29.89
N LEU A 179 29.04 10.68 -29.11
CA LEU A 179 28.50 12.03 -28.96
C LEU A 179 29.32 12.83 -27.96
N THR A 180 29.98 13.87 -28.46
CA THR A 180 30.75 14.80 -27.63
C THR A 180 29.85 15.92 -27.05
N PRO A 181 30.28 16.61 -25.98
CA PRO A 181 29.55 17.77 -25.46
C PRO A 181 29.31 18.87 -26.52
N GLU A 182 30.26 19.09 -27.44
CA GLU A 182 30.15 20.09 -28.51
C GLU A 182 28.98 19.78 -29.46
N ILE A 183 28.75 18.50 -29.76
CA ILE A 183 27.63 18.02 -30.57
C ILE A 183 26.30 18.32 -29.85
N LEU A 184 26.21 18.05 -28.54
CA LEU A 184 25.03 18.40 -27.74
C LEU A 184 24.74 19.92 -27.84
N TYR A 185 25.74 20.75 -27.60
CA TYR A 185 25.54 22.21 -27.62
C TYR A 185 25.10 22.70 -29.00
N THR A 186 25.60 22.08 -30.08
CA THR A 186 25.13 22.37 -31.44
C THR A 186 23.66 22.01 -31.63
N LEU A 187 23.23 20.84 -31.13
CA LEU A 187 21.82 20.43 -31.19
C LEU A 187 20.92 21.40 -30.40
N LEU A 188 21.34 21.81 -29.20
CA LEU A 188 20.59 22.75 -28.36
C LEU A 188 20.53 24.15 -28.98
N GLN A 189 21.63 24.61 -29.57
CA GLN A 189 21.67 25.87 -30.31
C GLN A 189 20.75 25.82 -31.55
N SER A 190 20.69 24.66 -32.23
CA SER A 190 19.75 24.45 -33.35
C SER A 190 18.29 24.52 -32.88
N VAL A 191 17.96 23.94 -31.73
CA VAL A 191 16.61 24.06 -31.13
C VAL A 191 16.28 25.53 -30.86
N LYS A 192 17.24 26.30 -30.35
CA LYS A 192 17.08 27.73 -30.07
C LYS A 192 16.83 28.55 -31.33
N GLU A 193 17.54 28.26 -32.42
CA GLU A 193 17.42 28.94 -33.71
C GLU A 193 16.15 28.57 -34.48
N LEU A 194 15.66 27.33 -34.31
CA LEU A 194 14.39 26.87 -34.90
C LEU A 194 13.16 27.37 -34.13
N LYS A 195 13.35 28.16 -33.07
CA LYS A 195 12.26 28.77 -32.30
C LYS A 195 11.45 29.70 -33.21
N GLY A 196 10.18 29.36 -33.45
CA GLY A 196 9.30 30.05 -34.39
C GLY A 196 9.08 29.33 -35.73
N LYS A 197 9.77 28.21 -35.97
CA LYS A 197 9.57 27.30 -37.13
C LYS A 197 8.99 25.96 -36.65
N ASP A 198 7.79 26.00 -36.09
CA ASP A 198 7.19 24.89 -35.34
C ASP A 198 7.14 23.56 -36.11
N THR A 199 6.90 23.60 -37.43
CA THR A 199 6.87 22.39 -38.26
C THR A 199 8.24 21.69 -38.35
N ILE A 200 9.32 22.46 -38.48
CA ILE A 200 10.68 21.91 -38.59
C ILE A 200 11.14 21.44 -37.20
N LEU A 201 10.89 22.27 -36.18
CA LEU A 201 11.21 21.95 -34.79
C LEU A 201 10.49 20.68 -34.30
N GLY A 202 9.23 20.49 -34.67
CA GLY A 202 8.45 19.30 -34.34
C GLY A 202 9.07 18.01 -34.91
N LYS A 203 9.41 18.01 -36.20
CA LYS A 203 10.08 16.86 -36.85
C LYS A 203 11.47 16.60 -36.26
N PHE A 204 12.21 17.66 -35.93
CA PHE A 204 13.52 17.54 -35.30
C PHE A 204 13.43 16.90 -33.91
N ARG A 205 12.47 17.37 -33.09
CA ARG A 205 12.19 16.82 -31.77
C ARG A 205 11.80 15.34 -31.84
N GLU A 206 10.93 14.97 -32.78
CA GLU A 206 10.51 13.58 -32.96
C GLU A 206 11.72 12.67 -33.20
N LYS A 207 12.62 13.03 -34.13
CA LYS A 207 13.86 12.28 -34.38
C LYS A 207 14.76 12.18 -33.13
N LEU A 208 14.89 13.27 -32.37
CA LEU A 208 15.69 13.29 -31.14
C LEU A 208 15.08 12.45 -30.01
N SER A 209 13.75 12.33 -29.96
CA SER A 209 13.06 11.51 -28.95
C SER A 209 13.15 10.00 -29.20
N GLN A 210 13.49 9.56 -30.41
CA GLN A 210 13.47 8.14 -30.77
C GLN A 210 14.66 7.34 -30.23
N LYS A 211 15.80 7.99 -29.95
CA LYS A 211 17.05 7.34 -29.55
C LYS A 211 17.58 7.85 -28.22
N ASN A 212 18.43 7.04 -27.59
CA ASN A 212 19.10 7.40 -26.35
C ASN A 212 20.38 8.14 -26.70
N TRP A 213 20.50 9.42 -26.37
CA TRP A 213 21.66 10.23 -26.79
C TRP A 213 22.11 11.24 -25.73
N LEU A 214 21.26 11.54 -24.74
CA LEU A 214 21.63 12.39 -23.62
C LEU A 214 22.29 11.56 -22.52
N LYS A 215 23.51 11.95 -22.14
CA LYS A 215 24.24 11.28 -21.06
C LYS A 215 23.70 11.71 -19.71
N THR A 216 23.28 10.74 -18.93
CA THR A 216 22.91 10.89 -17.53
C THR A 216 23.92 10.14 -16.66
N ARG A 217 23.82 10.33 -15.35
CA ARG A 217 24.57 9.51 -14.38
C ARG A 217 24.20 8.03 -14.41
N PHE A 218 23.11 7.68 -15.09
CA PHE A 218 22.61 6.32 -15.30
C PHE A 218 22.67 5.90 -16.78
N GLY A 219 23.70 6.38 -17.49
CA GLY A 219 23.94 6.04 -18.91
C GLY A 219 23.22 6.96 -19.89
N TYR A 220 23.22 6.58 -21.17
CA TYR A 220 22.55 7.35 -22.23
C TYR A 220 21.04 7.07 -22.25
N LYS A 221 20.25 8.13 -22.29
CA LYS A 221 18.78 8.10 -22.19
C LYS A 221 18.12 9.00 -23.24
N ARG A 222 16.83 8.81 -23.44
CA ARG A 222 16.00 9.71 -24.27
C ARG A 222 15.74 11.01 -23.52
N PRO A 223 15.45 12.13 -24.21
CA PRO A 223 15.15 13.40 -23.55
C PRO A 223 14.03 13.33 -22.50
N ASP A 224 12.95 12.61 -22.78
CA ASP A 224 11.81 12.40 -21.87
C ASP A 224 12.11 11.48 -20.68
N GLU A 225 13.27 10.80 -20.68
CA GLU A 225 13.78 9.98 -19.57
C GLU A 225 14.89 10.68 -18.76
N CYS A 226 15.12 11.97 -19.02
CA CYS A 226 16.18 12.75 -18.40
C CYS A 226 15.65 13.84 -17.45
N LEU A 227 16.38 14.08 -16.38
CA LEU A 227 16.14 15.18 -15.44
C LEU A 227 17.27 16.22 -15.54
N LEU A 228 16.92 17.51 -15.53
CA LEU A 228 17.90 18.58 -15.38
C LEU A 228 18.01 18.98 -13.91
N PHE A 229 19.19 18.76 -13.32
CA PHE A 229 19.45 19.16 -11.94
C PHE A 229 19.51 20.70 -11.85
N SER A 230 18.97 21.24 -10.77
CA SER A 230 18.94 22.68 -10.49
C SER A 230 18.86 22.91 -8.99
N SER A 231 19.03 24.15 -8.55
CA SER A 231 18.97 24.52 -7.13
C SER A 231 17.70 24.07 -6.43
N ASP A 232 16.59 23.96 -7.16
CA ASP A 232 15.26 23.62 -6.66
C ASP A 232 15.18 22.16 -6.19
N TRP A 233 16.11 21.30 -6.65
CA TRP A 233 16.19 19.89 -6.26
C TRP A 233 16.97 19.68 -4.96
N ASN A 234 17.89 20.58 -4.61
CA ASN A 234 18.79 20.44 -3.45
C ASN A 234 18.09 20.13 -2.11
N PRO A 235 16.91 20.70 -1.78
CA PRO A 235 16.22 20.38 -0.55
C PRO A 235 15.76 18.90 -0.46
N PHE A 236 15.59 18.24 -1.62
CA PHE A 236 14.94 16.93 -1.71
C PHE A 236 15.88 15.82 -2.18
N LEU A 237 16.61 16.06 -3.28
CA LEU A 237 17.40 15.06 -4.00
C LEU A 237 18.82 15.58 -4.27
N LYS A 238 19.76 14.63 -4.37
CA LYS A 238 21.10 14.86 -4.89
C LYS A 238 21.17 14.46 -6.37
N CYS A 239 22.17 14.98 -7.08
CA CYS A 239 22.37 14.67 -8.50
C CYS A 239 22.57 13.18 -8.81
N ASN A 240 22.99 12.37 -7.84
CA ASN A 240 23.13 10.92 -7.99
C ASN A 240 21.85 10.14 -7.71
N ASP A 241 20.78 10.77 -7.22
CA ASP A 241 19.58 10.07 -6.73
C ASP A 241 18.64 9.64 -7.89
N GLY A 242 18.87 10.10 -9.11
CA GLY A 242 18.04 9.76 -10.29
C GLY A 242 18.76 9.99 -11.62
N PRO A 243 18.07 9.80 -12.77
CA PRO A 243 18.62 9.96 -14.12
C PRO A 243 18.84 11.45 -14.48
N PHE A 244 19.59 12.16 -13.65
CA PHE A 244 20.01 13.52 -13.92
C PHE A 244 21.07 13.56 -15.00
N ILE A 245 20.98 14.56 -15.88
CA ILE A 245 21.98 14.84 -16.91
C ILE A 245 23.35 15.01 -16.24
N ASP A 246 24.37 14.40 -16.84
CA ASP A 246 25.72 14.41 -16.29
C ASP A 246 26.42 15.75 -16.54
N GLU A 247 26.21 16.70 -15.62
CA GLU A 247 26.90 18.00 -15.62
C GLU A 247 28.43 17.86 -15.51
N GLY A 248 28.95 16.74 -14.98
CA GLY A 248 30.40 16.50 -14.96
C GLY A 248 30.97 16.24 -16.35
N PHE A 249 30.16 15.65 -17.25
CA PHE A 249 30.52 15.42 -18.64
C PHE A 249 30.24 16.63 -19.52
N TYR A 250 29.08 17.28 -19.36
CA TYR A 250 28.68 18.40 -20.23
C TYR A 250 29.17 19.77 -19.75
N GLY A 251 29.54 19.91 -18.48
CA GLY A 251 29.85 21.19 -17.84
C GLY A 251 28.60 21.95 -17.39
N SER A 252 28.79 22.97 -16.56
CA SER A 252 27.70 23.76 -15.96
C SER A 252 26.91 24.62 -16.97
N THR A 253 27.46 24.84 -18.17
CA THR A 253 26.81 25.61 -19.24
C THR A 253 25.49 24.99 -19.68
N ILE A 254 25.32 23.67 -19.52
CA ILE A 254 24.08 22.97 -19.89
C ILE A 254 22.84 23.51 -19.19
N ALA A 255 22.98 24.02 -17.96
CA ALA A 255 21.89 24.61 -17.20
C ALA A 255 21.33 25.89 -17.88
N SER A 256 22.13 26.59 -18.69
CA SER A 256 21.69 27.76 -19.45
C SER A 256 20.70 27.42 -20.58
N TYR A 257 20.68 26.17 -21.04
CA TYR A 257 19.79 25.65 -22.08
C TYR A 257 18.53 24.99 -21.50
N LYS A 258 18.11 25.37 -20.28
CA LYS A 258 16.94 24.81 -19.59
C LYS A 258 15.67 24.83 -20.45
N HIS A 259 15.43 25.93 -21.19
CA HIS A 259 14.25 26.05 -22.03
C HIS A 259 14.31 25.09 -23.23
N GLU A 260 15.45 25.00 -23.90
CA GLU A 260 15.67 24.16 -25.06
C GLU A 260 15.58 22.67 -24.69
N LEU A 261 16.16 22.29 -23.55
CA LEU A 261 16.04 20.94 -22.98
C LEU A 261 14.58 20.61 -22.65
N SER A 262 13.84 21.55 -22.06
CA SER A 262 12.43 21.37 -21.77
C SER A 262 11.59 21.20 -23.05
N LEU A 263 11.94 21.87 -24.15
CA LEU A 263 11.27 21.68 -25.44
C LEU A 263 11.51 20.29 -26.02
N LEU A 264 12.67 19.69 -25.75
CA LEU A 264 12.99 18.32 -26.17
C LEU A 264 12.26 17.26 -25.33
N GLY A 265 11.75 17.61 -24.15
CA GLY A 265 11.06 16.70 -23.24
C GLY A 265 11.80 16.45 -21.93
N VAL A 266 12.97 17.04 -21.73
CA VAL A 266 13.72 16.92 -20.46
C VAL A 266 12.93 17.56 -19.34
N ILE A 267 12.83 16.85 -18.22
CA ILE A 267 12.10 17.32 -17.06
C ILE A 267 12.98 18.28 -16.26
N THR A 268 12.57 19.55 -16.21
CA THR A 268 13.33 20.62 -15.57
C THR A 268 12.66 21.18 -14.31
N ASN A 269 11.41 20.81 -14.05
CA ASN A 269 10.63 21.24 -12.90
C ASN A 269 10.56 20.12 -11.86
N VAL A 270 10.96 20.41 -10.63
CA VAL A 270 10.95 19.51 -9.47
C VAL A 270 9.54 18.99 -9.13
N ALA A 271 8.49 19.78 -9.40
CA ALA A 271 7.11 19.40 -9.11
C ALA A 271 6.41 18.64 -10.24
N ASN A 272 7.15 18.23 -11.29
CA ASN A 272 6.54 17.50 -12.41
C ASN A 272 6.26 16.04 -12.01
N LYS A 273 5.02 15.59 -12.18
CA LYS A 273 4.58 14.22 -11.92
C LYS A 273 5.37 13.17 -12.71
N GLU A 274 5.71 13.47 -13.97
CA GLU A 274 6.56 12.59 -14.79
C GLU A 274 7.95 12.44 -14.18
N GLY A 275 8.46 13.49 -13.51
CA GLY A 275 9.74 13.46 -12.82
C GLY A 275 9.71 12.51 -11.62
N CYS A 276 8.63 12.52 -10.84
CA CYS A 276 8.43 11.53 -9.77
C CYS A 276 8.44 10.10 -10.32
N GLN A 277 7.77 9.86 -11.46
CA GLN A 277 7.74 8.54 -12.07
C GLN A 277 9.12 8.07 -12.53
N LEU A 278 9.92 8.96 -13.15
CA LEU A 278 11.30 8.63 -13.51
C LEU A 278 12.14 8.28 -12.28
N ILE A 279 12.07 9.07 -11.22
CA ILE A 279 12.79 8.80 -9.97
C ILE A 279 12.39 7.42 -9.40
N VAL A 280 11.10 7.09 -9.38
CA VAL A 280 10.62 5.79 -8.92
C VAL A 280 11.13 4.65 -9.77
N ASN A 281 11.13 4.78 -11.10
CA ASN A 281 11.66 3.73 -11.99
C ASN A 281 13.14 3.43 -11.75
N HIS A 282 13.87 4.40 -11.16
CA HIS A 282 15.28 4.27 -10.82
C HIS A 282 15.55 3.98 -9.33
N ILE A 283 14.52 3.94 -8.48
CA ILE A 283 14.70 3.75 -7.04
C ILE A 283 15.34 2.39 -6.74
N GLU A 284 14.97 1.35 -7.48
CA GLU A 284 15.50 -0.01 -7.31
C GLU A 284 16.96 -0.15 -7.72
N CYS A 285 17.52 0.81 -8.46
CA CYS A 285 18.96 0.86 -8.76
C CYS A 285 19.81 1.27 -7.55
N HIS A 286 19.19 1.79 -6.49
CA HIS A 286 19.88 2.23 -5.28
C HIS A 286 19.91 1.13 -4.23
N SER A 287 21.03 1.05 -3.51
CA SER A 287 21.21 0.16 -2.35
C SER A 287 21.50 0.93 -1.05
N ASN A 288 21.57 2.26 -1.12
CA ASN A 288 21.88 3.14 0.01
C ASN A 288 20.58 3.63 0.66
N SER A 289 20.39 3.29 1.94
CA SER A 289 19.19 3.66 2.71
C SER A 289 18.98 5.17 2.83
N GLU A 290 20.04 5.98 2.92
CA GLU A 290 19.90 7.44 2.99
C GLU A 290 19.39 8.02 1.66
N THR A 291 19.86 7.46 0.53
CA THR A 291 19.39 7.86 -0.79
C THR A 291 17.93 7.49 -0.99
N ILE A 292 17.57 6.26 -0.65
CA ILE A 292 16.18 5.79 -0.77
C ILE A 292 15.25 6.59 0.15
N SER A 293 15.69 6.93 1.36
CA SER A 293 14.90 7.76 2.28
C SER A 293 14.69 9.18 1.72
N ARG A 294 15.71 9.79 1.12
CA ARG A 294 15.54 11.09 0.40
C ARG A 294 14.54 10.97 -0.75
N ILE A 295 14.62 9.89 -1.52
CA ILE A 295 13.70 9.65 -2.62
C ILE A 295 12.26 9.51 -2.11
N TYR A 296 12.02 8.72 -1.06
CA TYR A 296 10.68 8.61 -0.48
C TYR A 296 10.16 9.93 0.08
N HIS A 297 11.01 10.72 0.74
CA HIS A 297 10.64 12.05 1.20
C HIS A 297 10.24 12.98 0.04
N TYR A 298 11.00 12.96 -1.06
CA TYR A 298 10.67 13.67 -2.29
C TYR A 298 9.30 13.23 -2.85
N LEU A 299 9.07 11.92 -2.96
CA LEU A 299 7.81 11.38 -3.49
C LEU A 299 6.61 11.72 -2.61
N SER A 300 6.78 11.69 -1.29
CA SER A 300 5.75 12.08 -0.32
C SER A 300 5.42 13.57 -0.44
N THR A 301 6.44 14.43 -0.51
CA THR A 301 6.28 15.89 -0.65
C THR A 301 5.47 16.26 -1.89
N PHE A 302 5.74 15.62 -3.02
CA PHE A 302 5.07 15.89 -4.29
C PHE A 302 3.82 15.03 -4.52
N LYS A 303 3.37 14.26 -3.51
CA LYS A 303 2.16 13.43 -3.55
C LYS A 303 2.13 12.55 -4.80
N TRP A 304 3.25 11.88 -5.08
CA TRP A 304 3.33 10.94 -6.17
C TRP A 304 2.32 9.79 -5.95
N GLU A 305 1.77 9.27 -7.05
CA GLU A 305 0.84 8.13 -7.03
C GLU A 305 1.32 7.08 -8.05
N PRO A 306 1.40 5.79 -7.66
CA PRO A 306 1.82 4.72 -8.54
C PRO A 306 0.79 4.45 -9.64
N VAL A 307 1.30 4.26 -10.86
CA VAL A 307 0.48 3.83 -12.01
C VAL A 307 0.01 2.37 -11.85
N ASP A 308 0.86 1.52 -11.26
CA ASP A 308 0.54 0.12 -10.90
C ASP A 308 0.76 -0.09 -9.40
N GLN A 309 -0.36 -0.25 -8.67
CA GLN A 309 -0.38 -0.48 -7.23
C GLN A 309 -0.12 -1.95 -6.86
N VAL A 310 -0.13 -2.89 -7.81
CA VAL A 310 -0.08 -4.33 -7.51
C VAL A 310 1.34 -4.78 -7.19
N ASN A 311 2.33 -4.26 -7.92
CA ASN A 311 3.72 -4.71 -7.84
C ASN A 311 4.66 -3.77 -7.07
N THR A 312 4.11 -2.86 -6.27
CA THR A 312 4.96 -1.88 -5.58
C THR A 312 5.81 -2.54 -4.49
N ARG A 313 7.12 -2.35 -4.59
CA ARG A 313 8.08 -2.81 -3.59
C ARG A 313 8.51 -1.67 -2.68
N ILE A 314 8.79 -2.02 -1.44
CA ILE A 314 9.22 -1.12 -0.39
C ILE A 314 10.60 -1.56 0.07
N TRP A 315 11.50 -0.60 0.17
CA TRP A 315 12.82 -0.83 0.74
C TRP A 315 12.73 -0.99 2.24
N ILE A 316 13.44 -1.98 2.79
CA ILE A 316 13.54 -2.16 4.24
C ILE A 316 15.01 -2.12 4.66
N PRO A 317 15.42 -1.10 5.44
CA PRO A 317 16.76 -1.03 5.99
C PRO A 317 16.89 -2.01 7.18
N ARG A 318 17.01 -3.33 6.94
CA ARG A 318 17.27 -4.32 8.01
C ARG A 318 18.72 -4.25 8.52
N GLY A 319 18.88 -4.52 9.82
CA GLY A 319 20.13 -4.40 10.58
C GLY A 319 21.26 -5.37 10.21
N THR A 320 22.45 -5.05 10.73
CA THR A 320 23.81 -5.42 10.31
C THR A 320 24.23 -6.90 10.30
N THR A 321 23.36 -7.89 10.53
CA THR A 321 23.83 -9.26 10.82
C THR A 321 23.57 -10.33 9.78
N ASN A 322 22.90 -10.08 8.66
CA ASN A 322 22.96 -10.99 7.51
C ASN A 322 22.76 -10.20 6.21
N ASN A 323 23.67 -10.40 5.26
CA ASN A 323 23.67 -9.79 3.94
C ASN A 323 22.38 -10.12 3.20
N ASN A 324 21.36 -9.26 3.28
CA ASN A 324 20.33 -9.07 2.25
C ASN A 324 19.48 -7.85 2.60
N ARG A 325 19.88 -6.69 2.07
CA ARG A 325 19.01 -5.51 1.97
C ARG A 325 18.01 -5.83 0.86
N GLU A 326 16.72 -5.91 1.17
CA GLU A 326 15.74 -6.46 0.23
C GLU A 326 14.60 -5.49 -0.03
N TRP A 327 14.28 -5.35 -1.32
CA TRP A 327 13.02 -4.80 -1.79
C TRP A 327 11.92 -5.82 -1.53
N VAL A 328 10.94 -5.46 -0.70
CA VAL A 328 9.85 -6.37 -0.30
C VAL A 328 8.52 -5.86 -0.85
N MET A 329 7.65 -6.75 -1.31
CA MET A 329 6.31 -6.37 -1.76
C MET A 329 5.48 -5.78 -0.62
N HIS A 330 4.71 -4.74 -0.92
CA HIS A 330 3.85 -4.05 0.07
C HIS A 330 2.93 -4.99 0.86
N GLN A 331 2.46 -6.09 0.23
CA GLN A 331 1.58 -7.10 0.83
C GLN A 331 2.20 -7.81 2.04
N HIS A 332 3.52 -7.86 2.12
CA HIS A 332 4.27 -8.45 3.22
C HIS A 332 4.75 -7.41 4.25
N CYS A 333 4.25 -6.17 4.15
CA CYS A 333 4.59 -5.07 5.03
C CYS A 333 3.35 -4.60 5.81
N VAL A 334 3.57 -4.16 7.04
CA VAL A 334 2.57 -3.52 7.90
C VAL A 334 3.24 -2.34 8.58
N LEU A 335 2.49 -1.25 8.77
CA LEU A 335 3.02 -0.09 9.48
C LEU A 335 3.21 -0.39 10.97
N HIS A 336 2.16 -0.84 11.65
CA HIS A 336 2.13 -1.00 13.10
C HIS A 336 1.73 -2.42 13.53
N ASP A 337 2.53 -3.01 14.41
CA ASP A 337 2.20 -4.23 15.16
C ASP A 337 2.17 -3.94 16.65
N LYS A 338 0.98 -3.59 17.15
CA LYS A 338 0.79 -3.14 18.55
C LYS A 338 1.27 -4.17 19.58
N ASN A 339 1.22 -5.46 19.24
CA ASN A 339 1.47 -6.56 20.17
C ASN A 339 2.74 -7.34 19.84
N ASN A 340 3.53 -6.90 18.85
CA ASN A 340 4.76 -7.55 18.39
C ASN A 340 4.60 -9.05 18.08
N LEU A 341 3.45 -9.46 17.50
CA LEU A 341 3.16 -10.85 17.18
C LEU A 341 3.69 -11.29 15.80
N PHE A 342 3.92 -10.35 14.89
CA PHE A 342 4.14 -10.62 13.48
C PHE A 342 5.59 -10.40 13.01
N GLY A 343 6.53 -10.09 13.91
CA GLY A 343 7.91 -9.76 13.54
C GLY A 343 8.66 -10.82 12.72
N GLU A 344 8.23 -12.09 12.78
CA GLU A 344 8.79 -13.19 11.98
C GLU A 344 8.11 -13.38 10.61
N GLN A 345 6.87 -12.91 10.45
CA GLN A 345 6.04 -13.17 9.25
C GLN A 345 5.86 -11.94 8.36
N LEU A 346 5.76 -10.76 8.96
CA LEU A 346 5.51 -9.49 8.29
C LEU A 346 6.62 -8.49 8.62
N ASN A 347 6.82 -7.57 7.69
CA ASN A 347 7.78 -6.49 7.86
C ASN A 347 7.12 -5.29 8.53
N ILE A 348 7.55 -4.97 9.75
CA ILE A 348 7.00 -3.86 10.53
C ILE A 348 7.80 -2.59 10.20
N LEU A 349 7.14 -1.65 9.50
CA LEU A 349 7.81 -0.45 8.98
C LEU A 349 8.02 0.65 10.04
N GLU A 350 7.24 0.68 11.12
CA GLU A 350 7.45 1.62 12.25
C GLU A 350 8.87 1.53 12.84
N ASN A 351 9.49 0.35 12.80
CA ASN A 351 10.84 0.12 13.31
C ASN A 351 11.95 0.54 12.31
N SER A 352 11.60 0.97 11.09
CA SER A 352 12.53 1.16 9.98
C SER A 352 13.13 2.58 9.87
N LYS A 353 12.99 3.41 10.92
CA LYS A 353 13.50 4.80 11.00
C LYS A 353 12.99 5.75 9.90
N TYR A 354 11.85 5.46 9.29
CA TYR A 354 11.17 6.40 8.40
C TYR A 354 10.49 7.50 9.20
N ASP A 355 10.42 8.71 8.63
CA ASP A 355 9.62 9.79 9.18
C ASP A 355 8.12 9.53 8.98
N LYS A 356 7.29 10.27 9.72
CA LYS A 356 5.84 10.09 9.71
C LYS A 356 5.22 10.32 8.34
N GLU A 357 5.69 11.32 7.59
CA GLU A 357 5.14 11.66 6.28
C GLU A 357 5.42 10.55 5.25
N THR A 358 6.58 9.92 5.33
CA THR A 358 6.92 8.74 4.54
C THR A 358 6.04 7.53 4.90
N LEU A 359 5.81 7.28 6.19
CA LEU A 359 4.92 6.19 6.65
C LEU A 359 3.47 6.43 6.22
N ASP A 360 2.99 7.66 6.30
CA ASP A 360 1.65 8.05 5.85
C ASP A 360 1.50 7.87 4.32
N MET A 361 2.55 8.18 3.54
CA MET A 361 2.58 7.87 2.10
C MET A 361 2.52 6.36 1.85
N PHE A 362 3.22 5.54 2.63
CA PHE A 362 3.14 4.08 2.47
C PHE A 362 1.73 3.54 2.71
N ALA A 363 1.00 4.05 3.71
CA ALA A 363 -0.40 3.69 3.92
C ALA A 363 -1.29 4.13 2.75
N ASN A 364 -1.23 5.42 2.41
CA ASN A 364 -2.24 6.05 1.55
C ASN A 364 -1.98 5.82 0.06
N THR A 365 -0.71 5.80 -0.33
CA THR A 365 -0.28 5.76 -1.73
C THR A 365 0.14 4.36 -2.17
N LEU A 366 0.87 3.64 -1.32
CA LEU A 366 1.39 2.30 -1.64
C LEU A 366 0.51 1.15 -1.12
N ASN A 367 -0.65 1.49 -0.53
CA ASN A 367 -1.62 0.53 0.01
C ASN A 367 -1.02 -0.46 1.03
N VAL A 368 -0.05 0.00 1.82
CA VAL A 368 0.50 -0.80 2.93
C VAL A 368 -0.54 -0.87 4.04
N LYS A 369 -0.76 -2.07 4.57
CA LYS A 369 -1.68 -2.29 5.67
C LYS A 369 -1.23 -1.50 6.91
N LEU A 370 -2.15 -0.73 7.51
CA LEU A 370 -1.91 -0.01 8.76
C LEU A 370 -1.65 -0.98 9.92
N HIS A 371 -2.46 -2.04 9.99
CA HIS A 371 -2.41 -3.10 10.99
C HIS A 371 -2.61 -4.47 10.32
N PRO A 372 -2.17 -5.57 10.94
CA PRO A 372 -2.46 -6.91 10.45
C PRO A 372 -3.98 -7.16 10.42
N LEU A 373 -4.46 -7.82 9.37
CA LEU A 373 -5.89 -8.11 9.18
C LEU A 373 -6.26 -9.48 9.77
N VAL A 374 -7.56 -9.78 9.81
CA VAL A 374 -8.09 -11.08 10.29
C VAL A 374 -7.40 -12.26 9.59
N GLU A 375 -7.20 -12.18 8.28
CA GLU A 375 -6.50 -13.22 7.52
C GLU A 375 -5.05 -13.44 7.97
N ASP A 376 -4.35 -12.36 8.31
CA ASP A 376 -2.96 -12.42 8.78
C ASP A 376 -2.91 -13.10 10.16
N TYR A 377 -3.84 -12.77 11.06
CA TYR A 377 -4.00 -13.47 12.35
C TYR A 377 -4.35 -14.95 12.17
N CYS A 378 -5.23 -15.31 11.23
CA CYS A 378 -5.53 -16.70 10.93
C CYS A 378 -4.30 -17.47 10.41
N LYS A 379 -3.48 -16.85 9.55
CA LYS A 379 -2.22 -17.44 9.06
C LYS A 379 -1.22 -17.62 10.21
N LEU A 380 -1.07 -16.60 11.06
CA LEU A 380 -0.22 -16.66 12.25
C LEU A 380 -0.61 -17.84 13.16
N TRP A 381 -1.90 -18.00 13.44
CA TRP A 381 -2.39 -19.10 14.26
C TRP A 381 -2.07 -20.46 13.66
N LYS A 382 -2.29 -20.65 12.36
CA LYS A 382 -1.91 -21.90 11.66
C LYS A 382 -0.43 -22.21 11.80
N THR A 383 0.45 -21.20 11.71
CA THR A 383 1.88 -21.39 11.92
C THR A 383 2.18 -21.86 13.34
N TRP A 384 1.50 -21.31 14.35
CA TRP A 384 1.60 -21.78 15.74
C TRP A 384 1.10 -23.21 15.91
N GLU A 385 -0.01 -23.59 15.25
CA GLU A 385 -0.55 -24.96 15.27
C GLU A 385 0.40 -26.00 14.67
N THR A 386 1.18 -25.61 13.65
CA THR A 386 2.15 -26.48 12.97
C THR A 386 3.50 -26.57 13.69
N SER A 387 3.96 -25.47 14.30
CA SER A 387 5.30 -25.39 14.90
C SER A 387 5.44 -26.17 16.20
N ARG A 388 4.33 -26.56 16.85
CA ARG A 388 4.29 -27.24 18.16
C ARG A 388 5.10 -26.53 19.25
N ARG A 389 5.40 -25.24 19.06
CA ARG A 389 6.12 -24.41 20.04
C ARG A 389 5.20 -24.09 21.22
N GLN A 390 5.80 -23.86 22.38
CA GLN A 390 5.08 -23.31 23.54
C GLN A 390 4.73 -21.85 23.25
N ILE A 391 3.45 -21.49 23.37
CA ILE A 391 2.98 -20.12 23.21
C ILE A 391 3.05 -19.43 24.57
N THR A 392 3.55 -18.19 24.59
CA THR A 392 3.61 -17.41 25.81
C THR A 392 2.22 -16.90 26.22
N LEU A 393 2.04 -16.63 27.51
CA LEU A 393 0.79 -16.05 28.02
C LEU A 393 0.46 -14.71 27.34
N HIS A 394 1.47 -13.88 27.06
CA HIS A 394 1.30 -12.59 26.40
C HIS A 394 0.82 -12.75 24.95
N GLU A 395 1.47 -13.61 24.16
CA GLU A 395 1.06 -13.87 22.77
C GLU A 395 -0.37 -14.39 22.69
N SER A 396 -0.74 -15.33 23.56
CA SER A 396 -2.10 -15.89 23.59
C SER A 396 -3.14 -14.84 24.01
N CYS A 397 -2.86 -14.03 25.04
CA CYS A 397 -3.74 -12.94 25.44
C CYS A 397 -3.95 -11.93 24.30
N ALA A 398 -2.87 -11.48 23.68
CA ALA A 398 -2.92 -10.50 22.59
C ALA A 398 -3.68 -11.03 21.37
N PHE A 399 -3.50 -12.30 21.02
CA PHE A 399 -4.24 -12.96 19.94
C PHE A 399 -5.74 -13.00 20.24
N TRP A 400 -6.13 -13.51 21.40
CA TRP A 400 -7.54 -13.67 21.74
C TRP A 400 -8.24 -12.33 21.99
N GLU A 401 -7.52 -11.31 22.45
CA GLU A 401 -8.04 -9.95 22.51
C GLU A 401 -8.42 -9.45 21.10
N PHE A 402 -7.56 -9.67 20.10
CA PHE A 402 -7.87 -9.33 18.71
C PHE A 402 -9.07 -10.12 18.16
N VAL A 403 -9.11 -11.44 18.39
CA VAL A 403 -10.22 -12.31 17.96
C VAL A 403 -11.54 -11.80 18.52
N VAL A 404 -11.59 -11.49 19.82
CA VAL A 404 -12.82 -11.03 20.48
C VAL A 404 -13.28 -9.66 19.98
N GLN A 405 -12.35 -8.75 19.69
CA GLN A 405 -12.65 -7.43 19.14
C GLN A 405 -13.19 -7.53 17.70
N ASN A 406 -12.75 -8.54 16.94
CA ASN A 406 -13.12 -8.75 15.55
C ASN A 406 -14.09 -9.92 15.34
N TRP A 407 -14.82 -10.35 16.38
CA TRP A 407 -15.81 -11.44 16.28
C TRP A 407 -17.21 -10.90 15.94
N TYR A 408 -17.53 -10.85 14.65
CA TYR A 408 -18.83 -10.44 14.10
C TYR A 408 -19.24 -11.39 12.96
N PRO A 409 -20.50 -11.37 12.48
CA PRO A 409 -21.02 -12.42 11.59
C PRO A 409 -20.19 -12.67 10.31
N GLU A 410 -19.54 -11.63 9.77
CA GLU A 410 -18.72 -11.73 8.54
C GLU A 410 -17.38 -12.45 8.78
N THR A 411 -16.79 -12.33 9.97
CA THR A 411 -15.49 -12.93 10.31
C THR A 411 -15.63 -14.23 11.09
N GLU A 412 -16.81 -14.52 11.64
CA GLU A 412 -17.10 -15.72 12.43
C GLU A 412 -16.78 -17.01 11.65
N GLU A 413 -17.21 -17.09 10.38
CA GLU A 413 -16.92 -18.23 9.52
C GLU A 413 -15.42 -18.35 9.23
N THR A 414 -14.75 -17.22 8.97
CA THR A 414 -13.31 -17.20 8.72
C THR A 414 -12.53 -17.72 9.92
N PHE A 415 -12.82 -17.27 11.14
CA PHE A 415 -12.16 -17.80 12.33
C PHE A 415 -12.49 -19.27 12.56
N SER A 416 -13.75 -19.67 12.40
CA SER A 416 -14.19 -21.05 12.64
C SER A 416 -13.55 -22.07 11.71
N ASN A 417 -13.30 -21.69 10.46
CA ASN A 417 -12.63 -22.53 9.46
C ASN A 417 -11.10 -22.57 9.65
N ASN A 418 -10.50 -21.57 10.29
CA ASN A 418 -9.04 -21.45 10.43
C ASN A 418 -8.51 -21.87 11.81
N LEU A 419 -9.30 -21.77 12.87
CA LEU A 419 -8.92 -22.12 14.25
C LEU A 419 -9.35 -23.57 14.56
N LEU A 420 -8.45 -24.53 14.32
CA LEU A 420 -8.74 -25.94 14.55
C LEU A 420 -8.32 -26.40 15.94
N LYS A 421 -7.24 -25.81 16.47
CA LYS A 421 -6.74 -26.07 17.82
C LYS A 421 -6.93 -24.87 18.73
N ILE A 422 -7.22 -25.14 19.99
CA ILE A 422 -7.50 -24.15 21.03
C ILE A 422 -6.40 -24.17 22.08
N PRO A 423 -6.08 -23.01 22.69
CA PRO A 423 -5.09 -22.92 23.76
C PRO A 423 -5.54 -23.67 25.01
N VAL A 424 -4.57 -24.32 25.64
CA VAL A 424 -4.72 -25.02 26.90
C VAL A 424 -3.51 -24.71 27.77
N LEU A 425 -3.77 -24.42 29.05
CA LEU A 425 -2.71 -24.15 30.02
C LEU A 425 -2.14 -25.46 30.55
N ASP A 426 -0.83 -25.64 30.43
CA ASP A 426 -0.13 -26.75 31.07
C ASP A 426 0.08 -26.44 32.56
N PRO A 427 -0.40 -27.31 33.48
CA PRO A 427 -0.23 -27.13 34.92
C PRO A 427 1.23 -27.08 35.38
N ASN A 428 2.15 -27.70 34.63
CA ASN A 428 3.54 -27.88 35.05
C ASN A 428 4.48 -26.77 34.55
N SER A 429 4.31 -26.32 33.31
CA SER A 429 5.21 -25.33 32.68
C SER A 429 4.66 -23.90 32.66
N ASN A 430 3.40 -23.68 33.10
CA ASN A 430 2.68 -22.41 32.92
C ASN A 430 2.63 -21.95 31.44
N GLY A 431 2.94 -22.85 30.50
CA GLY A 431 2.91 -22.63 29.07
C GLY A 431 1.55 -22.89 28.46
N ILE A 432 1.26 -22.22 27.34
CA ILE A 432 0.05 -22.48 26.55
C ILE A 432 0.41 -23.38 25.37
N PHE A 433 -0.32 -24.49 25.27
CA PHE A 433 -0.21 -25.45 24.18
C PHE A 433 -1.53 -25.51 23.39
N LEU A 434 -1.45 -25.86 22.11
CA LEU A 434 -2.61 -25.96 21.23
C LEU A 434 -3.07 -27.40 21.08
N PHE A 435 -4.31 -27.68 21.48
CA PHE A 435 -4.94 -29.00 21.38
C PHE A 435 -6.15 -28.97 20.46
N ASP A 436 -6.49 -30.11 19.88
CA ASP A 436 -7.64 -30.24 19.00
C ASP A 436 -8.94 -29.86 19.73
N LYS A 437 -9.77 -29.03 19.09
CA LYS A 437 -11.02 -28.54 19.68
C LYS A 437 -12.02 -29.65 20.04
N HIS A 438 -11.96 -30.81 19.38
CA HIS A 438 -12.89 -31.92 19.61
C HIS A 438 -12.60 -32.69 20.91
N ASP A 439 -11.38 -32.54 21.45
CA ASP A 439 -10.91 -33.19 22.67
C ASP A 439 -10.93 -32.24 23.89
N LEU A 440 -11.48 -31.03 23.73
CA LEU A 440 -11.55 -30.02 24.77
C LEU A 440 -12.98 -29.65 25.12
N PHE A 441 -13.16 -29.22 26.36
CA PHE A 441 -14.44 -28.77 26.89
C PHE A 441 -14.36 -27.31 27.37
N VAL A 442 -15.48 -26.61 27.20
CA VAL A 442 -15.70 -25.31 27.83
C VAL A 442 -16.09 -25.55 29.29
N ALA A 443 -15.27 -25.03 30.21
CA ALA A 443 -15.51 -25.08 31.66
C ALA A 443 -16.64 -24.10 32.06
N ASP A 444 -17.88 -24.47 31.76
CA ASP A 444 -19.09 -23.72 32.05
C ASP A 444 -19.69 -24.06 33.43
N ASP A 445 -19.45 -25.28 33.94
CA ASP A 445 -19.86 -25.73 35.28
C ASP A 445 -18.67 -25.77 36.25
N LEU A 446 -18.68 -24.92 37.28
CA LEU A 446 -17.59 -24.85 38.27
C LEU A 446 -17.42 -26.12 39.11
N PHE A 447 -18.52 -26.81 39.44
CA PHE A 447 -18.48 -28.02 40.25
C PHE A 447 -17.90 -29.18 39.44
N LEU A 448 -18.42 -29.42 38.24
CA LEU A 448 -17.89 -30.44 37.34
C LEU A 448 -16.43 -30.13 36.97
N THR A 449 -16.10 -28.86 36.75
CA THR A 449 -14.72 -28.44 36.47
C THR A 449 -13.79 -28.81 37.62
N ASP A 450 -14.12 -28.44 38.87
CA ASP A 450 -13.32 -28.79 40.05
C ASP A 450 -13.24 -30.32 40.25
N LEU A 451 -14.32 -31.04 39.96
CA LEU A 451 -14.39 -32.49 40.10
C LEU A 451 -13.43 -33.21 39.15
N PHE A 452 -13.45 -32.86 37.87
CA PHE A 452 -12.55 -33.46 36.87
C PHE A 452 -11.10 -32.97 37.03
N LEU A 453 -10.86 -31.76 37.54
CA LEU A 453 -9.51 -31.28 37.89
C LEU A 453 -8.90 -32.00 39.10
N ARG A 454 -9.71 -32.31 40.13
CA ARG A 454 -9.25 -32.99 41.35
C ARG A 454 -9.05 -34.49 41.17
N SER A 455 -9.78 -35.12 40.27
CA SER A 455 -9.54 -36.51 39.93
C SER A 455 -8.22 -36.65 39.20
N CYS A 456 -7.22 -37.30 39.83
CA CYS A 456 -5.88 -37.57 39.27
C CYS A 456 -5.86 -38.41 37.97
N CYS A 457 -6.99 -38.60 37.30
CA CYS A 457 -7.15 -39.49 36.15
C CYS A 457 -6.79 -38.82 34.80
N CYS A 458 -6.66 -37.50 34.75
CA CYS A 458 -6.34 -36.78 33.51
C CYS A 458 -4.86 -36.38 33.51
N SER A 459 -4.01 -37.18 32.86
CA SER A 459 -2.62 -36.77 32.54
C SER A 459 -2.55 -35.70 31.45
N ARG A 460 -3.69 -35.37 30.84
CA ARG A 460 -3.84 -34.40 29.75
C ARG A 460 -4.84 -33.32 30.15
N PRO A 461 -4.62 -32.07 29.78
CA PRO A 461 -5.53 -31.00 30.12
C PRO A 461 -6.79 -31.08 29.25
N ILE A 462 -7.96 -30.96 29.88
CA ILE A 462 -9.29 -31.22 29.28
C ILE A 462 -10.09 -29.94 29.04
N PHE A 463 -9.64 -28.80 29.57
CA PHE A 463 -10.35 -27.53 29.51
C PHE A 463 -9.64 -26.51 28.64
N ALA A 464 -10.41 -25.80 27.82
CA ALA A 464 -9.91 -24.65 27.09
C ALA A 464 -9.40 -23.57 28.06
N TRP A 465 -8.28 -22.93 27.70
CA TRP A 465 -7.72 -21.82 28.46
C TRP A 465 -8.60 -20.57 28.34
N PHE A 466 -8.67 -19.80 29.41
CA PHE A 466 -9.33 -18.49 29.46
C PHE A 466 -8.32 -17.44 29.90
N PRO A 467 -8.26 -16.27 29.25
CA PRO A 467 -7.45 -15.16 29.75
C PRO A 467 -7.97 -14.72 31.12
N GLN A 468 -7.05 -14.47 32.04
CA GLN A 468 -7.41 -13.89 33.33
C GLN A 468 -8.00 -12.49 33.11
N PRO A 469 -9.10 -12.13 33.78
CA PRO A 469 -9.71 -10.81 33.62
C PRO A 469 -8.71 -9.74 34.10
N SER A 470 -8.13 -9.02 33.15
CA SER A 470 -7.35 -7.81 33.45
C SER A 470 -8.31 -6.64 33.64
N VAL A 471 -7.93 -5.66 34.47
CA VAL A 471 -8.74 -4.45 34.75
C VAL A 471 -9.04 -3.63 33.48
N LYS A 472 -8.31 -3.85 32.37
CA LYS A 472 -8.49 -3.19 31.07
C LYS A 472 -9.31 -4.00 30.06
N SER A 473 -9.55 -5.28 30.29
CA SER A 473 -10.31 -6.12 29.37
C SER A 473 -11.81 -5.92 29.58
N LEU A 474 -12.48 -5.28 28.62
CA LEU A 474 -13.96 -5.19 28.55
C LEU A 474 -14.62 -6.56 28.27
N ILE A 475 -13.83 -7.64 28.20
CA ILE A 475 -14.30 -8.94 27.73
C ILE A 475 -14.80 -9.76 28.91
N THR A 476 -16.10 -10.06 28.87
CA THR A 476 -16.75 -10.94 29.84
C THR A 476 -16.45 -12.40 29.52
N ARG A 477 -16.33 -13.23 30.57
CA ARG A 477 -16.20 -14.70 30.44
C ARG A 477 -17.31 -15.28 29.55
N THR A 478 -18.51 -14.71 29.60
CA THR A 478 -19.66 -15.09 28.78
C THR A 478 -19.39 -14.96 27.29
N LYS A 479 -18.72 -13.89 26.85
CA LYS A 479 -18.38 -13.69 25.43
C LYS A 479 -17.36 -14.74 24.95
N PHE A 480 -16.39 -15.11 25.78
CA PHE A 480 -15.45 -16.20 25.47
C PHE A 480 -16.13 -17.56 25.37
N VAL A 481 -17.06 -17.86 26.29
CA VAL A 481 -17.84 -19.09 26.26
C VAL A 481 -18.67 -19.17 24.97
N ASP A 482 -19.30 -18.07 24.56
CA ASP A 482 -20.05 -18.01 23.29
C ASP A 482 -19.14 -18.28 22.08
N ILE A 483 -17.99 -17.60 22.00
CA ILE A 483 -17.00 -17.79 20.92
C ILE A 483 -16.52 -19.23 20.87
N TYR A 484 -16.11 -19.82 22.00
CA TYR A 484 -15.67 -21.23 22.03
C TYR A 484 -16.78 -22.20 21.65
N THR A 485 -18.02 -21.94 22.07
CA THR A 485 -19.16 -22.76 21.69
C THR A 485 -19.40 -22.70 20.18
N LYS A 486 -19.32 -21.50 19.58
CA LYS A 486 -19.45 -21.28 18.13
C LYS A 486 -18.31 -21.89 17.31
N LEU A 487 -17.09 -21.91 17.86
CA LEU A 487 -15.95 -22.63 17.28
C LEU A 487 -16.13 -24.15 17.26
N GLY A 488 -17.13 -24.67 18.00
CA GLY A 488 -17.51 -26.08 18.03
C GLY A 488 -17.11 -26.82 19.31
N LEU A 489 -16.66 -26.12 20.36
CA LEU A 489 -16.32 -26.78 21.61
C LEU A 489 -17.57 -27.17 22.38
N ARG A 490 -17.52 -28.35 23.00
CA ARG A 490 -18.63 -28.87 23.78
C ARG A 490 -18.60 -28.26 25.19
N ARG A 491 -19.78 -27.91 25.70
CA ARG A 491 -19.96 -27.49 27.10
C ARG A 491 -19.81 -28.69 28.02
N LEU A 492 -19.11 -28.51 29.14
CA LEU A 492 -18.90 -29.56 30.13
C LEU A 492 -20.23 -30.03 30.73
N SER A 493 -21.10 -29.07 31.10
CA SER A 493 -22.43 -29.36 31.66
C SER A 493 -23.29 -30.25 30.76
N GLN A 494 -23.16 -30.11 29.44
CA GLN A 494 -23.93 -30.86 28.45
C GLN A 494 -23.31 -32.21 28.09
N SER A 495 -22.00 -32.37 28.32
CA SER A 495 -21.24 -33.55 27.91
C SER A 495 -21.04 -34.57 29.04
N ALA A 496 -21.08 -34.13 30.30
CA ALA A 496 -20.90 -35.00 31.45
C ALA A 496 -22.18 -35.82 31.71
N GLN A 497 -22.10 -37.13 31.54
CA GLN A 497 -23.19 -38.05 31.86
C GLN A 497 -23.14 -38.43 33.35
N LYS A 498 -24.19 -38.08 34.09
CA LYS A 498 -24.35 -38.44 35.52
C LYS A 498 -25.06 -39.80 35.60
N ASN A 499 -24.33 -40.84 36.03
CA ASN A 499 -24.89 -42.15 36.34
C ASN A 499 -24.80 -42.40 37.85
N ILE A 500 -25.93 -42.62 38.50
CA ILE A 500 -25.96 -42.99 39.91
C ILE A 500 -25.69 -44.50 39.99
N ILE A 501 -24.61 -44.91 40.67
CA ILE A 501 -24.34 -46.33 40.91
C ILE A 501 -25.18 -46.73 42.12
N PHE A 502 -26.14 -47.62 41.90
CA PHE A 502 -26.94 -48.21 42.97
C PHE A 502 -26.14 -49.36 43.57
N ASP A 503 -25.73 -49.24 44.83
CA ASP A 503 -25.58 -50.44 45.65
C ASP A 503 -27.00 -50.86 46.04
N THR A 504 -27.43 -52.00 45.50
CA THR A 504 -28.67 -52.67 45.88
C THR A 504 -28.67 -52.94 47.39
N ASP A 505 -29.80 -52.68 48.05
CA ASP A 505 -30.09 -52.82 49.50
C ASP A 505 -29.77 -51.63 50.44
N HIS A 506 -30.15 -50.40 50.08
CA HIS A 506 -30.15 -49.27 51.04
C HIS A 506 -31.38 -49.18 51.97
N ASP A 507 -32.41 -50.02 51.80
CA ASP A 507 -33.54 -50.07 52.74
C ASP A 507 -33.17 -50.81 54.05
N ALA A 508 -32.11 -51.61 54.06
CA ALA A 508 -31.63 -52.32 55.23
C ALA A 508 -30.74 -51.41 56.13
N GLY A 509 -31.36 -50.46 56.83
CA GLY A 509 -30.70 -49.73 57.93
C GLY A 509 -30.85 -48.21 57.96
N SER A 510 -31.66 -47.64 57.06
CA SER A 510 -31.90 -46.19 57.04
C SER A 510 -32.90 -45.75 58.13
N LYS A 511 -32.61 -44.66 58.84
CA LYS A 511 -33.49 -44.12 59.90
C LYS A 511 -34.27 -42.91 59.38
N PRO A 512 -35.60 -42.83 59.60
CA PRO A 512 -36.38 -41.66 59.22
C PRO A 512 -35.93 -40.44 60.04
N LEU A 513 -35.70 -39.32 59.35
CA LEU A 513 -35.32 -38.02 59.90
C LEU A 513 -36.50 -37.04 59.76
N ASN A 514 -36.84 -36.32 60.82
CA ASN A 514 -37.83 -35.25 60.74
C ASN A 514 -37.25 -34.04 59.99
N LEU A 515 -37.56 -33.96 58.69
CA LEU A 515 -37.07 -32.94 57.77
C LEU A 515 -37.54 -31.52 58.12
N LYS A 516 -38.78 -31.37 58.61
CA LYS A 516 -39.42 -30.07 58.92
C LYS A 516 -38.81 -29.39 60.14
N GLU A 517 -38.34 -30.16 61.11
CA GLU A 517 -37.69 -29.62 62.31
C GLU A 517 -36.19 -29.39 62.11
N LYS A 518 -35.51 -30.24 61.32
CA LYS A 518 -34.05 -30.24 61.22
C LYS A 518 -33.47 -29.45 60.05
N ILE A 519 -34.11 -29.38 58.89
CA ILE A 519 -33.43 -28.93 57.65
C ILE A 519 -34.27 -27.92 56.84
N ILE A 520 -35.54 -28.20 56.54
CA ILE A 520 -36.36 -27.32 55.69
C ILE A 520 -37.10 -26.30 56.56
N LYS A 521 -36.42 -25.18 56.83
CA LYS A 521 -36.98 -24.04 57.55
C LYS A 521 -37.65 -23.03 56.62
N LYS A 522 -38.53 -22.20 57.19
CA LYS A 522 -39.22 -21.08 56.51
C LYS A 522 -38.27 -20.19 55.69
N GLY A 523 -37.02 -20.00 56.13
CA GLY A 523 -36.00 -19.23 55.40
C GLY A 523 -35.60 -19.86 54.06
N LEU A 524 -35.37 -21.17 54.03
CA LEU A 524 -35.00 -21.89 52.80
C LEU A 524 -36.15 -21.85 51.77
N LEU A 525 -37.38 -22.08 52.23
CA LEU A 525 -38.56 -22.03 51.36
C LEU A 525 -38.79 -20.62 50.78
N LYS A 526 -38.57 -19.56 51.58
CA LYS A 526 -38.63 -18.17 51.09
C LYS A 526 -37.58 -17.89 50.03
N LEU A 527 -36.36 -18.41 50.17
CA LEU A 527 -35.30 -18.23 49.18
C LEU A 527 -35.57 -18.97 47.87
N ILE A 528 -36.07 -20.21 47.96
CA ILE A 528 -36.52 -20.98 46.80
C ILE A 528 -37.65 -20.22 46.09
N LEU A 529 -38.68 -19.77 46.82
CA LEU A 529 -39.78 -18.98 46.26
C LEU A 529 -39.32 -17.66 45.64
N ALA A 530 -38.40 -16.94 46.29
CA ALA A 530 -37.86 -15.68 45.78
C ALA A 530 -37.06 -15.89 44.48
N PHE A 531 -36.34 -17.01 44.35
CA PHE A 531 -35.69 -17.36 43.09
C PHE A 531 -36.71 -17.72 42.03
N LEU A 532 -37.66 -18.63 42.33
CA LEU A 532 -38.71 -19.05 41.40
C LEU A 532 -39.63 -17.89 40.94
N ALA A 533 -39.65 -16.78 41.69
CA ALA A 533 -40.39 -15.58 41.35
C ALA A 533 -39.72 -14.69 40.30
N ASP A 534 -38.48 -14.97 39.92
CA ASP A 534 -37.75 -14.21 38.89
C ASP A 534 -38.50 -14.25 37.55
N PRO A 535 -38.86 -13.09 36.96
CA PRO A 535 -39.58 -13.02 35.69
C PRO A 535 -38.81 -13.68 34.52
N ASN A 536 -37.48 -13.76 34.58
CA ASN A 536 -36.65 -14.42 33.56
C ASN A 536 -36.89 -15.93 33.51
N LEU A 537 -37.34 -16.55 34.61
CA LEU A 537 -37.60 -17.98 34.68
C LEU A 537 -38.87 -18.39 33.93
N LYS A 538 -39.77 -17.45 33.57
CA LYS A 538 -41.03 -17.74 32.85
C LYS A 538 -41.82 -18.93 33.44
N LEU A 539 -41.83 -19.08 34.77
CA LEU A 539 -42.61 -20.11 35.47
C LEU A 539 -43.97 -19.53 35.87
N ASP A 540 -45.06 -20.22 35.56
CA ASP A 540 -46.39 -19.85 36.04
C ASP A 540 -46.55 -20.13 37.55
N LEU A 541 -47.62 -19.57 38.14
CA LEU A 541 -47.87 -19.68 39.58
C LEU A 541 -48.06 -21.14 40.03
N CYS A 542 -48.69 -21.97 39.21
CA CYS A 542 -48.95 -23.38 39.53
C CYS A 542 -47.65 -24.19 39.59
N LYS A 543 -46.74 -24.01 38.63
CA LYS A 543 -45.43 -24.66 38.60
C LYS A 543 -44.53 -24.23 39.76
N ARG A 544 -44.55 -22.94 40.14
CA ARG A 544 -43.82 -22.46 41.32
C ARG A 544 -44.34 -23.10 42.60
N HIS A 545 -45.67 -23.19 42.73
CA HIS A 545 -46.30 -23.83 43.88
C HIS A 545 -45.96 -25.32 43.93
N GLU A 546 -46.08 -26.03 42.81
CA GLU A 546 -45.75 -27.45 42.71
C GLU A 546 -44.29 -27.75 43.09
N ALA A 547 -43.34 -26.96 42.59
CA ALA A 547 -41.92 -27.12 42.91
C ALA A 547 -41.64 -27.03 44.42
N VAL A 548 -42.31 -26.11 45.11
CA VAL A 548 -42.18 -25.94 46.57
C VAL A 548 -42.93 -27.03 47.33
N THR A 549 -44.10 -27.45 46.84
CA THR A 549 -44.88 -28.55 47.43
C THR A 549 -44.11 -29.87 47.38
N ARG A 550 -43.37 -30.14 46.30
CA ARG A 550 -42.48 -31.31 46.21
C ARG A 550 -41.39 -31.30 47.29
N VAL A 551 -40.78 -30.14 47.53
CA VAL A 551 -39.78 -29.97 48.59
C VAL A 551 -40.39 -30.15 49.99
N LEU A 552 -41.64 -29.71 50.19
CA LEU A 552 -42.36 -29.88 51.45
C LEU A 552 -42.83 -31.32 51.71
N ALA A 553 -43.05 -32.09 50.65
CA ALA A 553 -43.48 -33.48 50.69
C ALA A 553 -42.32 -34.48 50.87
N LEU A 554 -41.08 -34.00 50.96
CA LEU A 554 -39.90 -34.83 51.14
C LEU A 554 -39.90 -35.60 52.47
N GLU A 555 -39.61 -36.89 52.40
CA GLU A 555 -39.28 -37.72 53.57
C GLU A 555 -37.76 -37.93 53.64
N ALA A 556 -37.10 -37.53 54.73
CA ALA A 556 -35.66 -37.74 54.86
C ALA A 556 -35.29 -39.05 55.55
N PHE A 557 -34.21 -39.66 55.06
CA PHE A 557 -33.66 -40.90 55.58
C PHE A 557 -32.15 -40.74 55.80
N GLU A 558 -31.66 -41.20 56.95
CA GLU A 558 -30.23 -41.21 57.26
C GLU A 558 -29.59 -42.50 56.75
N SER A 559 -28.53 -42.40 55.93
CA SER A 559 -27.75 -43.53 55.42
C SER A 559 -26.34 -43.55 56.03
N PRO A 560 -25.82 -44.72 56.46
CA PRO A 560 -24.47 -44.83 57.03
C PRO A 560 -23.35 -44.68 55.98
N GLU A 561 -23.58 -45.04 54.71
CA GLU A 561 -22.56 -45.06 53.66
C GLU A 561 -22.64 -43.87 52.70
N LYS A 562 -21.49 -43.51 52.10
CA LYS A 562 -21.44 -42.50 51.04
C LYS A 562 -21.87 -43.13 49.72
N MET A 563 -22.75 -42.46 49.00
CA MET A 563 -23.26 -42.93 47.70
C MET A 563 -22.23 -42.69 46.61
N LYS A 564 -22.02 -43.66 45.72
CA LYS A 564 -21.16 -43.48 44.54
C LYS A 564 -21.98 -42.91 43.39
N VAL A 565 -21.59 -41.73 42.91
CA VAL A 565 -22.10 -41.18 41.65
C VAL A 565 -20.96 -41.23 40.66
N ARG A 566 -21.21 -41.75 39.47
CA ARG A 566 -20.24 -41.78 38.37
C ARG A 566 -20.58 -40.67 37.39
N TYR A 567 -19.65 -39.73 37.22
CA TYR A 567 -19.67 -38.79 36.12
C TYR A 567 -18.78 -39.32 35.01
N ARG A 568 -19.36 -39.45 33.81
CA ARG A 568 -18.67 -39.95 32.63
C ARG A 568 -18.52 -38.84 31.61
N LEU A 569 -17.30 -38.62 31.14
CA LEU A 569 -16.98 -37.69 30.06
C LEU A 569 -16.42 -38.48 28.88
N THR A 570 -17.06 -38.34 27.71
CA THR A 570 -16.66 -39.02 26.48
C THR A 570 -15.97 -38.05 25.51
N PHE A 571 -14.72 -38.36 25.18
CA PHE A 571 -13.92 -37.60 24.23
C PHE A 571 -14.23 -38.04 22.80
N SER A 572 -13.95 -37.16 21.84
CA SER A 572 -14.15 -37.46 20.42
C SER A 572 -13.14 -38.50 19.91
N SER A 573 -11.97 -38.60 20.58
CA SER A 573 -10.99 -39.67 20.42
C SER A 573 -11.51 -41.07 20.79
N GLY A 574 -12.67 -41.16 21.45
CA GLY A 574 -13.19 -42.41 22.03
C GLY A 574 -12.69 -42.68 23.46
N ASP A 575 -11.80 -41.85 23.99
CA ASP A 575 -11.38 -41.93 25.39
C ASP A 575 -12.56 -41.61 26.31
N VAL A 576 -12.60 -42.27 27.47
CA VAL A 576 -13.65 -42.06 28.47
C VAL A 576 -12.99 -41.79 29.81
N VAL A 577 -13.34 -40.66 30.43
CA VAL A 577 -12.92 -40.33 31.79
C VAL A 577 -14.14 -40.49 32.70
N ASP A 578 -14.07 -41.49 33.57
CA ASP A 578 -15.04 -41.71 34.63
C ASP A 578 -14.47 -41.17 35.94
N VAL A 579 -15.23 -40.31 36.61
CA VAL A 579 -14.92 -39.84 37.97
C VAL A 579 -16.04 -40.31 38.88
N GLU A 580 -15.69 -40.95 39.98
CA GLU A 580 -16.65 -41.49 40.94
C GLU A 580 -16.59 -40.73 42.27
N PRO A 581 -17.09 -39.49 42.34
CA PRO A 581 -17.24 -38.82 43.62
C PRO A 581 -18.18 -39.60 44.55
N ARG A 582 -17.91 -39.45 45.84
CA ARG A 582 -18.78 -39.92 46.90
C ARG A 582 -19.76 -38.80 47.28
N ARG A 583 -21.04 -38.93 46.93
CA ARG A 583 -22.09 -37.99 47.35
C ARG A 583 -22.60 -38.31 48.76
N MET A 584 -22.98 -37.26 49.46
CA MET A 584 -23.51 -37.34 50.83
C MET A 584 -25.03 -37.19 50.89
N ILE A 585 -25.66 -36.70 49.82
CA ILE A 585 -27.09 -36.38 49.79
C ILE A 585 -27.64 -36.82 48.43
N ARG A 586 -28.85 -37.36 48.42
CA ARG A 586 -29.57 -37.78 47.22
C ARG A 586 -31.05 -37.56 47.37
N TRP A 587 -31.69 -37.02 46.33
CA TRP A 587 -33.15 -37.00 46.24
C TRP A 587 -33.67 -38.09 45.28
N ASP A 588 -34.36 -39.09 45.81
CA ASP A 588 -35.24 -39.97 45.02
C ASP A 588 -36.55 -39.24 44.70
N LYS A 589 -36.60 -38.70 43.47
CA LYS A 589 -37.72 -37.91 42.98
C LYS A 589 -38.99 -38.75 42.78
N GLN A 590 -38.88 -40.06 42.52
CA GLN A 590 -40.03 -40.94 42.27
C GLN A 590 -40.79 -41.24 43.56
N HIS A 591 -40.05 -41.49 44.64
CA HIS A 591 -40.64 -41.82 45.95
C HIS A 591 -40.68 -40.63 46.91
N SER A 592 -40.24 -39.44 46.47
CA SER A 592 -40.10 -38.24 47.30
C SER A 592 -39.26 -38.46 48.57
N LYS A 593 -38.22 -39.30 48.48
CA LYS A 593 -37.32 -39.63 49.60
C LYS A 593 -35.98 -38.92 49.45
N LEU A 594 -35.53 -38.23 50.50
CA LEU A 594 -34.23 -37.58 50.56
C LEU A 594 -33.29 -38.39 51.45
N TYR A 595 -32.28 -39.03 50.86
CA TYR A 595 -31.27 -39.78 51.59
C TYR A 595 -30.10 -38.88 51.95
N MET A 596 -29.64 -38.94 53.19
CA MET A 596 -28.61 -38.08 53.73
C MET A 596 -27.60 -38.89 54.53
N GLN A 597 -26.32 -38.69 54.29
CA GLN A 597 -25.27 -39.39 55.02
C GLN A 597 -25.33 -39.01 56.51
N LYS A 598 -25.21 -40.03 57.36
CA LYS A 598 -25.03 -39.85 58.80
C LYS A 598 -23.82 -38.98 59.08
N LYS A 599 -24.04 -37.92 59.86
CA LYS A 599 -22.98 -37.00 60.26
C LYS A 599 -21.98 -37.73 61.16
N ILE A 600 -20.72 -37.76 60.74
CA ILE A 600 -19.58 -38.09 61.59
C ILE A 600 -18.99 -36.75 62.02
N ASP A 601 -18.75 -36.53 63.31
CA ASP A 601 -18.14 -35.29 63.83
C ASP A 601 -16.86 -35.01 63.05
N SER A 602 -16.88 -33.97 62.21
CA SER A 602 -15.78 -33.69 61.29
C SER A 602 -15.75 -32.23 60.82
N ASP A 603 -14.55 -31.87 60.40
CA ASP A 603 -13.97 -30.58 60.04
C ASP A 603 -14.85 -29.67 59.14
N HIS A 604 -14.55 -28.36 59.14
CA HIS A 604 -15.22 -27.33 58.33
C HIS A 604 -15.32 -27.69 56.85
N LYS A 605 -14.33 -28.41 56.32
CA LYS A 605 -14.32 -28.92 54.95
C LYS A 605 -15.49 -29.87 54.67
N TYR A 606 -15.80 -30.76 55.62
CA TYR A 606 -16.94 -31.69 55.51
C TYR A 606 -18.27 -30.94 55.53
N ALA A 607 -18.40 -29.94 56.40
CA ALA A 607 -19.60 -29.09 56.47
C ALA A 607 -19.89 -28.36 55.14
N ILE A 608 -18.87 -27.81 54.50
CA ILE A 608 -19.00 -27.11 53.21
C ILE A 608 -19.34 -28.08 52.08
N GLU A 609 -18.70 -29.26 52.05
CA GLU A 609 -18.97 -30.31 51.05
C GLU A 609 -20.41 -30.83 51.18
N TYR A 610 -20.84 -31.12 52.41
CA TYR A 610 -22.20 -31.54 52.72
C TYR A 610 -23.25 -30.51 52.31
N ALA A 611 -23.03 -29.22 52.65
CA ALA A 611 -23.92 -28.14 52.26
C ALA A 611 -24.00 -27.95 50.73
N SER A 612 -22.90 -28.22 50.02
CA SER A 612 -22.86 -28.14 48.55
C SER A 612 -23.69 -29.25 47.92
N HIS A 613 -23.51 -30.51 48.35
CA HIS A 613 -24.34 -31.62 47.90
C HIS A 613 -25.83 -31.41 48.22
N PHE A 614 -26.16 -30.81 49.37
CA PHE A 614 -27.54 -30.51 49.73
C PHE A 614 -28.15 -29.50 48.77
N ALA A 615 -27.44 -28.39 48.53
CA ALA A 615 -27.94 -27.29 47.72
C ALA A 615 -28.20 -27.71 46.27
N GLU A 616 -27.31 -28.55 45.73
CA GLU A 616 -27.42 -29.06 44.37
C GLU A 616 -28.60 -30.03 44.20
N GLU A 617 -28.74 -31.03 45.08
CA GLU A 617 -29.83 -32.01 44.98
C GLU A 617 -31.21 -31.35 45.15
N ILE A 618 -31.34 -30.38 46.06
CA ILE A 618 -32.58 -29.62 46.22
C ILE A 618 -32.85 -28.76 44.99
N ALA A 619 -31.84 -28.09 44.43
CA ALA A 619 -32.01 -27.31 43.21
C ALA A 619 -32.42 -28.19 42.02
N GLU A 620 -31.81 -29.36 41.84
CA GLU A 620 -32.13 -30.34 40.80
C GLU A 620 -33.58 -30.87 40.91
N GLY A 621 -34.11 -31.06 42.12
CA GLY A 621 -35.49 -31.51 42.28
C GLY A 621 -36.52 -30.38 42.24
N VAL A 622 -36.15 -29.15 42.59
CA VAL A 622 -37.01 -27.95 42.42
C VAL A 622 -37.14 -27.59 40.94
N LEU A 623 -36.06 -27.70 40.16
CA LEU A 623 -35.99 -27.23 38.76
C LEU A 623 -36.02 -28.39 37.75
N LEU A 624 -36.84 -29.41 38.01
CA LEU A 624 -37.00 -30.65 37.23
C LEU A 624 -37.16 -30.45 35.70
N GLU A 625 -37.73 -29.32 35.25
CA GLU A 625 -37.95 -29.00 33.83
C GLU A 625 -36.92 -28.00 33.24
N LYS A 626 -36.01 -27.46 34.07
CA LYS A 626 -35.06 -26.41 33.70
C LYS A 626 -33.69 -26.65 34.34
N GLU A 627 -33.10 -27.81 34.03
CA GLU A 627 -31.81 -28.26 34.57
C GLU A 627 -30.67 -27.25 34.37
N GLN A 628 -30.72 -26.45 33.30
CA GLN A 628 -29.72 -25.41 33.00
C GLN A 628 -29.63 -24.30 34.06
N LEU A 629 -30.65 -24.13 34.91
CA LEU A 629 -30.75 -23.06 35.92
C LEU A 629 -30.48 -23.57 37.34
N VAL A 630 -30.16 -24.86 37.48
CA VAL A 630 -29.85 -25.52 38.76
C VAL A 630 -28.62 -24.90 39.42
N GLN A 631 -27.64 -24.45 38.64
CA GLN A 631 -26.43 -23.80 39.16
C GLN A 631 -26.73 -22.43 39.78
N ASP A 632 -27.55 -21.59 39.15
CA ASP A 632 -27.87 -20.24 39.65
C ASP A 632 -28.60 -20.29 40.99
N LEU A 633 -29.45 -21.31 41.18
CA LEU A 633 -30.15 -21.55 42.44
C LEU A 633 -29.22 -22.20 43.50
N SER A 634 -28.35 -23.13 43.10
CA SER A 634 -27.54 -23.95 44.02
C SER A 634 -26.29 -23.24 44.56
N LEU A 635 -25.59 -22.45 43.73
CA LEU A 635 -24.18 -22.11 43.99
C LEU A 635 -23.96 -21.17 45.19
N TRP A 636 -24.93 -20.33 45.54
CA TRP A 636 -24.79 -19.43 46.69
C TRP A 636 -26.02 -19.35 47.59
N ARG A 637 -27.24 -19.26 47.06
CA ARG A 637 -28.43 -18.95 47.88
C ARG A 637 -28.88 -20.11 48.77
N ILE A 638 -28.98 -21.33 48.23
CA ILE A 638 -29.35 -22.50 49.04
C ILE A 638 -28.19 -22.92 49.95
N LYS A 639 -26.96 -22.92 49.42
CA LYS A 639 -25.74 -23.28 50.18
C LYS A 639 -25.53 -22.36 51.39
N THR A 640 -25.64 -21.04 51.23
CA THR A 640 -25.51 -20.08 52.35
C THR A 640 -26.67 -20.20 53.33
N SER A 641 -27.91 -20.35 52.86
CA SER A 641 -29.06 -20.57 53.74
C SER A 641 -28.92 -21.84 54.59
N PHE A 642 -28.41 -22.93 54.02
CA PHE A 642 -28.19 -24.16 54.75
C PHE A 642 -27.13 -23.99 55.83
N LEU A 643 -26.01 -23.33 55.51
CA LEU A 643 -24.92 -23.05 56.46
C LEU A 643 -25.35 -22.09 57.59
N LEU A 644 -26.19 -21.08 57.29
CA LEU A 644 -26.62 -20.07 58.25
C LEU A 644 -27.77 -20.52 59.17
N HIS A 645 -28.68 -21.38 58.69
CA HIS A 645 -29.93 -21.68 59.40
C HIS A 645 -30.09 -23.13 59.87
N SER A 646 -29.19 -24.04 59.52
CA SER A 646 -29.28 -25.44 59.95
C SER A 646 -28.85 -25.62 61.42
N PRO A 647 -29.70 -26.20 62.29
CA PRO A 647 -29.30 -26.57 63.67
C PRO A 647 -28.19 -27.63 63.70
N LEU A 648 -27.93 -28.32 62.58
CA LEU A 648 -26.89 -29.34 62.45
C LEU A 648 -25.45 -28.78 62.56
N GLN A 649 -25.28 -27.45 62.62
CA GLN A 649 -23.98 -26.75 62.73
C GLN A 649 -23.69 -26.21 64.15
N ARG A 650 -24.66 -26.16 65.08
CA ARG A 650 -24.43 -25.59 66.42
C ARG A 650 -23.93 -26.66 67.41
N GLY A 651 -22.65 -27.01 67.26
CA GLY A 651 -21.84 -27.61 68.32
C GLY A 651 -20.73 -26.64 68.71
N ARG A 652 -20.88 -25.99 69.88
CA ARG A 652 -19.92 -25.12 70.61
C ARG A 652 -19.30 -23.92 69.86
N GLY A 653 -19.76 -22.73 70.27
CA GLY A 653 -19.04 -21.45 70.35
C GLY A 653 -17.80 -21.24 69.46
N GLY A 654 -18.02 -20.91 68.20
CA GLY A 654 -17.01 -20.34 67.31
C GLY A 654 -17.72 -19.56 66.21
N GLY A 655 -17.50 -18.25 66.16
CA GLY A 655 -18.09 -17.39 65.13
C GLY A 655 -17.57 -17.79 63.75
N ILE A 656 -18.49 -18.05 62.82
CA ILE A 656 -18.16 -18.29 61.41
C ILE A 656 -17.84 -16.93 60.79
N ILE A 657 -16.55 -16.65 60.53
CA ILE A 657 -16.12 -15.57 59.63
C ILE A 657 -15.92 -16.21 58.25
N LEU A 658 -16.84 -15.97 57.31
CA LEU A 658 -16.62 -16.23 55.89
C LEU A 658 -15.98 -14.97 55.26
N PRO A 659 -14.98 -15.12 54.36
CA PRO A 659 -14.43 -13.97 53.65
C PRO A 659 -15.51 -13.41 52.70
N LEU A 660 -15.85 -12.14 52.92
CA LEU A 660 -16.63 -11.32 52.00
C LEU A 660 -15.83 -11.15 50.70
N PHE A 661 -16.19 -11.90 49.66
CA PHE A 661 -15.82 -11.54 48.29
C PHE A 661 -16.88 -10.56 47.74
N PRO A 662 -16.45 -9.46 47.09
CA PRO A 662 -17.35 -8.36 46.74
C PRO A 662 -18.33 -8.73 45.62
N ILE A 663 -19.61 -8.43 45.84
CA ILE A 663 -20.67 -8.48 44.83
C ILE A 663 -20.55 -7.22 43.98
N HIS A 664 -19.96 -7.31 42.78
CA HIS A 664 -20.18 -6.31 41.75
C HIS A 664 -21.45 -6.66 40.99
N THR A 665 -22.57 -6.06 41.38
CA THR A 665 -23.78 -5.97 40.55
C THR A 665 -23.69 -4.66 39.77
N SER A 666 -23.20 -4.72 38.54
CA SER A 666 -23.30 -3.60 37.60
C SER A 666 -24.69 -3.61 36.96
N TYR A 667 -25.64 -2.91 37.58
CA TYR A 667 -26.81 -2.36 36.88
C TYR A 667 -26.56 -0.86 36.70
N GLN A 668 -26.02 -0.47 35.54
CA GLN A 668 -26.07 0.92 35.09
C GLN A 668 -27.38 1.12 34.33
N VAL A 669 -28.22 2.02 34.85
CA VAL A 669 -29.40 2.55 34.15
C VAL A 669 -28.89 3.51 33.06
N PRO A 670 -29.39 3.46 31.81
CA PRO A 670 -29.00 4.42 30.79
C PRO A 670 -29.61 5.79 31.11
N SER A 671 -28.78 6.82 31.28
CA SER A 671 -29.21 8.21 31.35
C SER A 671 -29.48 8.74 29.94
N VAL A 672 -30.73 9.07 29.64
CA VAL A 672 -31.12 9.88 28.48
C VAL A 672 -31.24 11.33 28.94
N GLN A 673 -30.30 12.19 28.51
CA GLN A 673 -30.48 13.64 28.34
C GLN A 673 -30.98 13.82 26.89
N ASP A 674 -31.92 14.67 26.48
CA ASP A 674 -32.45 15.98 26.92
C ASP A 674 -33.70 16.25 25.99
N PRO A 675 -34.38 17.43 25.95
CA PRO A 675 -34.91 18.32 26.99
C PRO A 675 -36.40 18.72 26.73
N SER A 676 -36.98 19.50 27.65
CA SER A 676 -38.16 20.40 27.51
C SER A 676 -39.59 19.81 27.54
N PHE A 677 -40.35 20.13 28.61
CA PHE A 677 -41.54 21.01 28.54
C PHE A 677 -42.09 21.32 29.95
N LYS A 678 -42.58 22.55 30.13
CA LYS A 678 -43.05 23.17 31.38
C LYS A 678 -44.54 22.91 31.66
N SER A 679 -44.91 23.13 32.94
CA SER A 679 -46.25 23.43 33.51
C SER A 679 -47.18 22.23 33.71
N GLY A 680 -47.97 22.10 34.78
CA GLY A 680 -48.29 23.00 35.88
C GLY A 680 -49.07 22.27 36.97
N ASN A 681 -49.33 22.98 38.07
CA ASN A 681 -50.06 22.57 39.27
C ASN A 681 -51.33 21.74 39.01
N ASN A 682 -51.55 20.70 39.83
CA ASN A 682 -52.77 20.63 40.64
C ASN A 682 -52.65 19.61 41.78
N GLU A 683 -53.22 20.03 42.92
CA GLU A 683 -53.39 19.29 44.16
C GLU A 683 -54.41 18.14 44.01
N ASN A 684 -54.40 17.27 45.05
CA ASN A 684 -55.40 16.25 45.40
C ASN A 684 -55.28 14.87 44.75
N HIS A 685 -54.55 13.96 45.41
CA HIS A 685 -55.16 12.87 46.19
C HIS A 685 -54.06 12.04 46.87
N LYS A 686 -54.05 12.05 48.21
CA LYS A 686 -53.39 11.02 49.03
C LYS A 686 -54.25 9.76 48.98
N SER A 687 -53.69 8.64 48.52
CA SER A 687 -53.68 7.35 49.25
C SER A 687 -53.14 6.22 48.36
N ASP A 688 -52.12 5.57 48.91
CA ASP A 688 -51.75 4.16 48.74
C ASP A 688 -50.75 3.74 47.66
N VAL A 689 -49.87 2.84 48.12
CA VAL A 689 -48.85 2.06 47.40
C VAL A 689 -47.46 2.70 47.24
N TYR A 690 -46.82 3.10 48.35
CA TYR A 690 -45.36 2.96 48.55
C TYR A 690 -45.06 2.97 50.05
N GLY A 691 -45.09 1.77 50.65
CA GLY A 691 -44.78 1.58 52.06
C GLY A 691 -44.50 0.12 52.34
N GLY A 692 -43.31 -0.36 51.95
CA GLY A 692 -42.96 -1.75 52.16
C GLY A 692 -41.60 -2.17 51.61
N MET A 693 -40.56 -1.34 51.71
CA MET A 693 -39.20 -1.74 51.32
C MET A 693 -38.13 -1.02 52.17
N THR A 694 -38.29 -1.02 53.49
CA THR A 694 -37.24 -0.60 54.44
C THR A 694 -37.21 -1.43 55.73
N SER A 695 -37.80 -2.64 55.75
CA SER A 695 -37.73 -3.54 56.90
C SER A 695 -37.33 -4.98 56.53
N PHE A 696 -36.40 -5.12 55.56
CA PHE A 696 -35.92 -6.44 55.09
C PHE A 696 -34.54 -6.84 55.62
N TRP A 697 -33.93 -6.02 56.49
CA TRP A 697 -32.75 -6.40 57.28
C TRP A 697 -32.97 -5.96 58.72
N GLY A 698 -33.51 -6.89 59.51
CA GLY A 698 -33.73 -6.82 60.94
C GLY A 698 -33.98 -8.22 61.46
#